data_AF-A0AAN7EID0-F1
#
_entry.id   AF-A0AAN7EID0-F1
#
_cell.length_a   1.000
_cell.length_b   1.000
_cell.length_c   1.000
_cell.angle_alpha   90.00
_cell.angle_beta   90.00
_cell.angle_gamma   90.00
#
_symmetry.space_group_name_H-M   'P 1'
#
loop_
_entity.id
_entity.type
_entity.pdbx_description
1 polymer ?
#
loop_
_entity_poly.entity_id
_entity_poly.type
_entity_poly.pdbx_seq_one_letter_code
_entity_poly.pdbx_strand_id
1 'polypeptide(L)'
;MGKAYAIGLISALAASATASLSSQSHVAYADGPFKFSPFSSSTSGQSQPSNPPPAAESEPPAPPKVRNDNPRTTSAGFDPEALERGAKALREISSSNNAKKVFEIIKKQEETRQAEMETKVAEFKAMQAQAETERQRVIYDEQKKLAQQQAQTKSQIAQYEDELARKRMQAENELHRARNQELVKLQEESSVRQEQARRATEEQIQAQRRQTEREKAEIERETIRVRAMAEAEGRAHEAKLGEEVNRRMLVDRANAEREKWVAAINTTFDHIGGGFRAILTDQNKLVVFVGGVTALAAGVYTTREGARVIWSYVDRILGQPSLIRESSRGKYPWSGSFSRAMSALSRGADKGSASKNGNAFGDVVLHPSLQKRIEQLAGATANTKSHQAPFRNMLFYGPPGTGKTMAARELARKSGLDYALMTGGDVAPLGPQAVTKIHQLFDWAKKSRKGLLLFIDEADAFLCERNKTYMSEAQRSALNALLFRTGDQSKDIVLALATNRPGDLDSAVADRIDEALEFPLPGEQERYKLLKLYLDKYIAQAGPKKSNWFKNLFKREQQKIEVKGLTDDILKEAAAKTEGFSGREIAKLMAGVQAAVYGSENCVLDPNLFREVVDYKVAEHQQRKKLAADKGSV
;
A
#
# COMPACT_ATOMS: atom_id res chain seq x y z
N MET A 1 -52.28 6.29 34.78
CA MET A 1 -52.53 6.69 33.37
C MET A 1 -51.18 6.81 32.67
N GLY A 2 -50.92 6.38 31.43
CA GLY A 2 -51.67 5.50 30.54
C GLY A 2 -51.17 5.53 29.07
N LYS A 3 -50.90 4.34 28.47
CA LYS A 3 -50.64 4.05 27.02
C LYS A 3 -49.31 4.60 26.44
N ALA A 4 -48.38 3.78 25.90
CA ALA A 4 -48.33 3.05 24.59
C ALA A 4 -48.05 3.99 23.38
N TYR A 5 -47.25 3.71 22.35
CA TYR A 5 -46.66 2.47 21.72
C TYR A 5 -45.10 2.62 21.57
N ALA A 6 -44.19 1.65 21.31
CA ALA A 6 -44.06 0.52 20.35
C ALA A 6 -43.92 0.99 18.86
N ILE A 7 -42.99 0.60 17.96
CA ILE A 7 -42.06 -0.53 17.67
C ILE A 7 -40.79 0.08 16.95
N GLY A 8 -39.59 -0.50 16.74
CA GLY A 8 -38.94 -1.81 17.08
C GLY A 8 -38.07 -2.39 15.93
N LEU A 9 -37.02 -3.17 16.25
CA LEU A 9 -36.05 -3.91 15.37
C LEU A 9 -35.04 -3.05 14.55
N ILE A 10 -33.73 -3.32 14.36
CA ILE A 10 -32.78 -4.48 14.44
C ILE A 10 -32.46 -5.19 13.11
N SER A 11 -31.27 -4.92 12.56
CA SER A 11 -30.33 -5.82 11.79
C SER A 11 -29.14 -4.96 11.27
N ALA A 12 -27.83 -5.28 11.26
CA ALA A 12 -27.00 -6.49 11.34
C ALA A 12 -27.02 -7.40 10.09
N LEU A 13 -25.91 -7.95 9.55
CA LEU A 13 -24.45 -7.74 9.73
C LEU A 13 -23.67 -8.51 8.62
N ALA A 14 -22.37 -8.20 8.40
CA ALA A 14 -21.38 -9.04 7.67
C ALA A 14 -21.67 -9.31 6.17
N ALA A 15 -20.84 -9.94 5.32
CA ALA A 15 -19.37 -10.17 5.21
C ALA A 15 -19.14 -10.43 3.69
N SER A 16 -18.14 -9.92 2.96
CA SER A 16 -16.67 -9.91 3.08
C SER A 16 -15.98 -11.29 2.87
N ALA A 17 -15.11 -11.35 1.84
CA ALA A 17 -14.12 -12.42 1.55
C ALA A 17 -14.68 -13.74 0.94
N THR A 18 -13.98 -14.50 0.08
CA THR A 18 -12.72 -14.30 -0.69
C THR A 18 -12.57 -15.36 -1.80
N ALA A 19 -11.59 -15.13 -2.68
CA ALA A 19 -10.76 -16.12 -3.41
C ALA A 19 -11.03 -16.30 -4.90
N SER A 20 -9.96 -16.12 -5.68
CA SER A 20 -9.80 -16.62 -7.05
C SER A 20 -8.66 -17.63 -7.06
N LEU A 21 -8.87 -18.77 -7.74
CA LEU A 21 -7.85 -19.77 -8.00
C LEU A 21 -7.53 -19.80 -9.50
N SER A 22 -6.31 -20.19 -9.85
CA SER A 22 -5.78 -20.17 -11.21
C SER A 22 -5.64 -21.57 -11.81
N SER A 23 -6.02 -21.79 -13.07
CA SER A 23 -5.23 -22.58 -14.04
C SER A 23 -5.82 -22.66 -15.46
N GLN A 24 -5.01 -22.28 -16.45
CA GLN A 24 -4.74 -22.99 -17.71
C GLN A 24 -5.89 -23.37 -18.69
N SER A 25 -5.94 -22.60 -19.79
CA SER A 25 -5.88 -23.03 -21.21
C SER A 25 -6.71 -24.22 -21.74
N HIS A 26 -7.50 -23.94 -22.78
CA HIS A 26 -7.64 -24.81 -23.97
C HIS A 26 -7.79 -23.96 -25.25
N VAL A 27 -7.74 -24.59 -26.43
CA VAL A 27 -7.53 -23.95 -27.77
C VAL A 27 -8.64 -24.34 -28.77
N ALA A 28 -8.84 -23.51 -29.82
CA ALA A 28 -9.77 -23.56 -30.98
C ALA A 28 -10.85 -22.44 -30.91
N TYR A 29 -11.15 -21.59 -31.92
CA TYR A 29 -11.14 -21.65 -33.40
C TYR A 29 -12.37 -22.41 -33.94
N ALA A 30 -13.29 -21.86 -34.74
CA ALA A 30 -13.55 -20.49 -35.24
C ALA A 30 -15.10 -20.26 -35.31
N ASP A 31 -15.76 -19.38 -36.08
CA ASP A 31 -15.40 -18.44 -37.17
C ASP A 31 -16.46 -17.30 -37.24
N GLY A 32 -16.38 -16.39 -38.22
CA GLY A 32 -17.35 -15.32 -38.47
C GLY A 32 -16.75 -14.10 -39.20
N PRO A 33 -16.77 -14.05 -40.55
CA PRO A 33 -15.98 -13.08 -41.30
C PRO A 33 -16.73 -11.79 -41.68
N PHE A 34 -16.14 -10.63 -41.36
CA PHE A 34 -16.48 -9.35 -42.03
C PHE A 34 -15.23 -8.72 -42.64
N LYS A 35 -15.25 -8.55 -43.97
CA LYS A 35 -14.14 -8.03 -44.77
C LYS A 35 -14.26 -6.51 -44.95
N PHE A 36 -13.19 -5.76 -44.70
CA PHE A 36 -13.03 -4.39 -45.18
C PHE A 36 -12.38 -4.37 -46.56
N SER A 37 -12.92 -3.57 -47.49
CA SER A 37 -12.37 -3.26 -48.83
C SER A 37 -13.17 -2.11 -49.48
N PRO A 38 -12.60 -1.37 -50.47
CA PRO A 38 -12.39 0.06 -50.25
C PRO A 38 -12.86 0.96 -51.42
N PHE A 39 -12.24 2.15 -51.56
CA PHE A 39 -12.34 3.15 -52.63
C PHE A 39 -13.49 4.18 -52.57
N SER A 40 -13.44 5.13 -53.52
CA SER A 40 -13.81 6.55 -53.37
C SER A 40 -14.34 7.16 -54.67
N SER A 41 -15.30 8.11 -54.61
CA SER A 41 -15.25 9.41 -55.35
C SER A 41 -16.59 10.19 -55.40
N SER A 42 -16.50 11.52 -55.24
CA SER A 42 -17.24 12.60 -55.95
C SER A 42 -18.79 12.72 -56.00
N THR A 43 -19.31 13.85 -55.45
CA THR A 43 -20.55 14.61 -55.83
C THR A 43 -21.93 13.93 -55.64
N SER A 44 -23.06 14.66 -55.44
CA SER A 44 -23.36 16.10 -55.47
C SER A 44 -24.59 16.51 -54.60
N GLY A 45 -24.50 17.68 -53.92
CA GLY A 45 -25.64 18.42 -53.31
C GLY A 45 -26.25 17.81 -52.02
N GLN A 46 -26.69 18.58 -51.02
CA GLN A 46 -26.74 20.04 -50.78
C GLN A 46 -26.65 20.33 -49.25
N SER A 47 -26.62 21.55 -48.68
CA SER A 47 -26.81 22.91 -49.24
C SER A 47 -25.90 23.99 -48.59
N GLN A 48 -26.33 24.66 -47.52
CA GLN A 48 -25.76 25.89 -46.92
C GLN A 48 -26.18 26.07 -45.44
N PRO A 49 -25.62 27.02 -44.66
CA PRO A 49 -24.47 27.91 -44.92
C PRO A 49 -23.35 27.79 -43.85
N SER A 50 -22.25 28.52 -44.05
CA SER A 50 -21.07 28.59 -43.17
C SER A 50 -20.91 29.94 -42.45
N ASN A 51 -20.37 29.93 -41.22
CA ASN A 51 -19.89 31.12 -40.51
C ASN A 51 -18.35 31.23 -40.64
N PRO A 52 -17.78 32.40 -40.97
CA PRO A 52 -16.34 32.67 -40.94
C PRO A 52 -15.84 33.12 -39.53
N PRO A 53 -14.51 33.07 -39.28
CA PRO A 53 -13.88 33.50 -38.02
C PRO A 53 -13.85 35.04 -37.83
N PRO A 54 -13.59 35.55 -36.61
CA PRO A 54 -13.81 36.97 -36.27
C PRO A 54 -12.77 37.94 -36.85
N ALA A 55 -13.23 39.15 -37.16
CA ALA A 55 -12.40 40.29 -37.49
C ALA A 55 -11.88 41.02 -36.24
N ALA A 56 -10.81 41.79 -36.37
CA ALA A 56 -10.35 42.70 -35.32
C ALA A 56 -11.31 43.89 -35.16
N GLU A 57 -11.75 44.18 -33.95
CA GLU A 57 -12.65 45.31 -33.67
C GLU A 57 -11.91 46.65 -33.73
N SER A 58 -12.56 47.65 -34.33
CA SER A 58 -12.03 48.99 -34.56
C SER A 58 -12.17 49.90 -33.34
N GLU A 59 -11.22 50.83 -33.18
CA GLU A 59 -11.30 51.93 -32.22
C GLU A 59 -12.61 52.75 -32.37
N PRO A 60 -13.15 53.32 -31.28
CA PRO A 60 -14.38 54.11 -31.32
C PRO A 60 -14.20 55.39 -32.16
N PRO A 61 -15.26 55.86 -32.86
CA PRO A 61 -15.16 57.00 -33.76
C PRO A 61 -14.81 58.29 -33.03
N ALA A 62 -13.76 58.97 -33.49
CA ALA A 62 -13.44 60.32 -33.04
C ALA A 62 -14.60 61.29 -33.35
N PRO A 63 -14.85 62.30 -32.49
CA PRO A 63 -15.93 63.27 -32.73
C PRO A 63 -15.71 64.03 -34.06
N PRO A 64 -16.79 64.44 -34.73
CA PRO A 64 -16.70 65.08 -36.04
C PRO A 64 -15.87 66.35 -35.95
N LYS A 65 -14.80 66.42 -36.76
CA LYS A 65 -13.99 67.63 -36.91
C LYS A 65 -14.89 68.73 -37.48
N VAL A 66 -15.24 69.72 -36.66
CA VAL A 66 -15.93 70.93 -37.11
C VAL A 66 -15.08 71.56 -38.20
N ARG A 67 -15.65 71.63 -39.41
CA ARG A 67 -14.99 72.22 -40.56
C ARG A 67 -14.91 73.73 -40.33
N ASN A 68 -13.72 74.20 -39.97
CA ASN A 68 -13.48 75.62 -39.67
C ASN A 68 -13.36 76.41 -40.99
N ASP A 69 -14.48 76.69 -41.65
CA ASP A 69 -14.58 77.50 -42.88
C ASP A 69 -14.34 79.00 -42.65
N ASN A 70 -13.66 79.37 -41.56
CA ASN A 70 -13.04 80.69 -41.46
C ASN A 70 -11.86 80.78 -42.43
N PRO A 71 -11.67 81.91 -43.14
CA PRO A 71 -10.49 82.09 -43.98
C PRO A 71 -9.21 82.03 -43.14
N ARG A 72 -8.09 81.64 -43.78
CA ARG A 72 -6.76 81.53 -43.15
C ARG A 72 -6.26 82.88 -42.61
N THR A 73 -6.73 83.26 -41.43
CA THR A 73 -5.97 84.13 -40.52
C THR A 73 -4.74 83.37 -40.04
N THR A 74 -3.70 84.10 -39.67
CA THR A 74 -2.43 83.55 -39.18
C THR A 74 -2.63 82.76 -37.88
N SER A 75 -1.67 81.90 -37.51
CA SER A 75 -1.76 80.98 -36.37
C SER A 75 -1.72 81.66 -34.97
N ALA A 76 -1.95 82.96 -34.91
CA ALA A 76 -2.43 83.70 -33.75
C ALA A 76 -3.51 84.67 -34.24
N GLY A 77 -4.64 84.76 -33.52
CA GLY A 77 -5.74 85.67 -33.82
C GLY A 77 -5.40 87.14 -33.52
N PHE A 78 -4.43 87.67 -34.24
CA PHE A 78 -3.75 88.94 -33.95
C PHE A 78 -4.02 89.91 -35.09
N ASP A 79 -5.00 90.80 -34.91
CA ASP A 79 -5.38 91.83 -35.88
C ASP A 79 -4.49 93.07 -35.68
N PRO A 80 -3.53 93.34 -36.59
CA PRO A 80 -2.59 94.44 -36.42
C PRO A 80 -3.25 95.82 -36.56
N GLU A 81 -4.32 95.94 -37.36
CA GLU A 81 -5.04 97.21 -37.49
C GLU A 81 -5.84 97.55 -36.24
N ALA A 82 -6.44 96.55 -35.60
CA ALA A 82 -7.10 96.74 -34.32
C ALA A 82 -6.09 97.19 -33.24
N LEU A 83 -4.87 96.66 -33.29
CA LEU A 83 -3.79 97.04 -32.38
C LEU A 83 -3.27 98.47 -32.67
N GLU A 84 -3.11 98.87 -33.93
CA GLU A 84 -2.74 100.25 -34.29
C GLU A 84 -3.84 101.25 -33.91
N ARG A 85 -5.11 100.93 -34.20
CA ARG A 85 -6.27 101.72 -33.76
C ARG A 85 -6.31 101.84 -32.23
N GLY A 86 -6.06 100.74 -31.50
CA GLY A 86 -5.95 100.73 -30.04
C GLY A 86 -4.80 101.59 -29.52
N ALA A 87 -3.61 101.50 -30.13
CA ALA A 87 -2.44 102.29 -29.74
C ALA A 87 -2.65 103.80 -29.99
N LYS A 88 -3.36 104.18 -31.06
CA LYS A 88 -3.77 105.56 -31.29
C LYS A 88 -4.75 106.05 -30.24
N ALA A 89 -5.82 105.29 -29.97
CA ALA A 89 -6.79 105.62 -28.93
C ALA A 89 -6.15 105.73 -27.53
N LEU A 90 -5.22 104.85 -27.18
CA LEU A 90 -4.48 104.91 -25.92
C LEU A 90 -3.61 106.18 -25.81
N ARG A 91 -2.97 106.62 -26.90
CA ARG A 91 -2.25 107.91 -26.93
C ARG A 91 -3.19 109.09 -26.68
N GLU A 92 -4.33 109.14 -27.36
CA GLU A 92 -5.35 110.20 -27.21
C GLU A 92 -5.98 110.20 -25.80
N ILE A 93 -6.22 109.03 -25.20
CA ILE A 93 -6.67 108.93 -23.80
C ILE A 93 -5.57 109.43 -22.84
N SER A 94 -4.31 109.08 -23.09
CA SER A 94 -3.18 109.38 -22.19
C SER A 94 -2.85 110.88 -22.07
N SER A 95 -3.18 111.69 -23.08
CA SER A 95 -2.98 113.15 -23.05
C SER A 95 -4.10 113.90 -22.32
N SER A 96 -5.16 113.22 -21.89
CA SER A 96 -6.30 113.83 -21.20
C SER A 96 -6.09 113.95 -19.68
N ASN A 97 -6.55 115.04 -19.06
CA ASN A 97 -6.46 115.26 -17.61
C ASN A 97 -7.20 114.19 -16.76
N ASN A 98 -8.04 113.35 -17.37
CA ASN A 98 -8.78 112.28 -16.68
C ASN A 98 -8.20 110.86 -16.93
N ALA A 99 -7.10 110.72 -17.68
CA ALA A 99 -6.55 109.44 -18.15
C ALA A 99 -6.50 108.34 -17.05
N LYS A 100 -6.03 108.68 -15.83
CA LYS A 100 -5.92 107.73 -14.72
C LYS A 100 -7.24 107.04 -14.36
N LYS A 101 -8.36 107.78 -14.34
CA LYS A 101 -9.69 107.24 -14.06
C LYS A 101 -10.18 106.30 -15.17
N VAL A 102 -9.86 106.62 -16.42
CA VAL A 102 -10.19 105.77 -17.58
C VAL A 102 -9.41 104.46 -17.51
N PHE A 103 -8.11 104.49 -17.19
CA PHE A 103 -7.31 103.29 -16.96
C PHE A 103 -7.80 102.44 -15.79
N GLU A 104 -8.24 103.03 -14.68
CA GLU A 104 -8.85 102.28 -13.57
C GLU A 104 -10.17 101.59 -13.96
N ILE A 105 -11.01 102.24 -14.79
CA ILE A 105 -12.26 101.64 -15.30
C ILE A 105 -11.95 100.49 -16.25
N ILE A 106 -11.04 100.69 -17.22
CA ILE A 106 -10.61 99.63 -18.17
C ILE A 106 -10.00 98.45 -17.41
N LYS A 107 -9.14 98.71 -16.42
CA LYS A 107 -8.55 97.67 -15.57
C LYS A 107 -9.63 96.86 -14.86
N LYS A 108 -10.59 97.51 -14.18
CA LYS A 108 -11.69 96.82 -13.49
C LYS A 108 -12.56 96.02 -14.45
N GLN A 109 -12.83 96.55 -15.66
CA GLN A 109 -13.62 95.86 -16.67
C GLN A 109 -12.92 94.57 -17.15
N GLU A 110 -11.60 94.62 -17.36
CA GLU A 110 -10.82 93.44 -17.76
C GLU A 110 -10.64 92.45 -16.59
N GLU A 111 -10.49 92.91 -15.35
CA GLU A 111 -10.53 92.06 -14.14
C GLU A 111 -11.88 91.33 -14.01
N THR A 112 -13.01 92.02 -14.22
CA THR A 112 -14.34 91.36 -14.24
C THR A 112 -14.48 90.38 -15.40
N ARG A 113 -13.91 90.69 -16.57
CA ARG A 113 -13.94 89.82 -17.76
C ARG A 113 -13.14 88.53 -17.54
N GLN A 114 -11.99 88.63 -16.88
CA GLN A 114 -11.15 87.47 -16.53
C GLN A 114 -11.87 86.58 -15.51
N ALA A 115 -12.45 87.15 -14.45
CA ALA A 115 -13.28 86.41 -13.49
C ALA A 115 -14.48 85.72 -14.18
N GLU A 116 -15.15 86.40 -15.11
CA GLU A 116 -16.23 85.85 -15.94
C GLU A 116 -15.81 84.71 -16.88
N MET A 117 -14.53 84.63 -17.25
CA MET A 117 -13.99 83.53 -18.06
C MET A 117 -13.56 82.37 -17.15
N GLU A 118 -13.00 82.66 -15.98
CA GLU A 118 -12.64 81.65 -14.98
C GLU A 118 -13.86 80.92 -14.41
N THR A 119 -14.98 81.61 -14.15
CA THR A 119 -16.23 80.94 -13.74
C THR A 119 -16.75 80.00 -14.82
N LYS A 120 -16.82 80.44 -16.09
CA LYS A 120 -17.25 79.60 -17.22
C LYS A 120 -16.33 78.38 -17.42
N VAL A 121 -15.03 78.53 -17.21
CA VAL A 121 -14.06 77.41 -17.23
C VAL A 121 -14.25 76.47 -16.04
N ALA A 122 -14.59 76.97 -14.86
CA ALA A 122 -14.89 76.15 -13.69
C ALA A 122 -16.22 75.38 -13.85
N GLU A 123 -17.27 76.03 -14.36
CA GLU A 123 -18.56 75.42 -14.70
C GLU A 123 -18.39 74.28 -15.72
N PHE A 124 -17.64 74.52 -16.80
CA PHE A 124 -17.39 73.50 -17.83
C PHE A 124 -16.60 72.30 -17.27
N LYS A 125 -15.60 72.53 -16.41
CA LYS A 125 -14.87 71.47 -15.70
C LYS A 125 -15.79 70.68 -14.74
N ALA A 126 -16.68 71.35 -14.02
CA ALA A 126 -17.65 70.69 -13.14
C ALA A 126 -18.62 69.82 -13.94
N MET A 127 -19.10 70.30 -15.10
CA MET A 127 -19.96 69.54 -16.01
C MET A 127 -19.24 68.31 -16.59
N GLN A 128 -17.96 68.43 -16.95
CA GLN A 128 -17.14 67.29 -17.39
C GLN A 128 -16.99 66.24 -16.27
N ALA A 129 -16.64 66.65 -15.05
CA ALA A 129 -16.48 65.74 -13.91
C ALA A 129 -17.80 65.02 -13.54
N GLN A 130 -18.96 65.69 -13.68
CA GLN A 130 -20.28 65.07 -13.53
C GLN A 130 -20.52 64.01 -14.61
N ALA A 131 -20.29 64.34 -15.89
CA ALA A 131 -20.47 63.40 -17.00
C ALA A 131 -19.54 62.16 -16.91
N GLU A 132 -18.31 62.32 -16.40
CA GLU A 132 -17.41 61.21 -16.12
C GLU A 132 -17.91 60.34 -14.96
N THR A 133 -18.42 60.95 -13.89
CA THR A 133 -19.03 60.25 -12.75
C THR A 133 -20.26 59.44 -13.18
N GLU A 134 -21.09 59.98 -14.05
CA GLU A 134 -22.27 59.28 -14.60
C GLU A 134 -21.87 58.09 -15.49
N ARG A 135 -20.88 58.26 -16.37
CA ARG A 135 -20.32 57.16 -17.18
C ARG A 135 -19.81 56.01 -16.31
N GLN A 136 -19.07 56.32 -15.24
CA GLN A 136 -18.58 55.31 -14.29
C GLN A 136 -19.74 54.56 -13.60
N ARG A 137 -20.81 55.25 -13.22
CA ARG A 137 -22.02 54.61 -12.64
C ARG A 137 -22.71 53.66 -13.61
N VAL A 138 -22.89 54.07 -14.87
CA VAL A 138 -23.52 53.23 -15.91
C VAL A 138 -22.71 51.95 -16.13
N ILE A 139 -21.38 52.07 -16.31
CA ILE A 139 -20.48 50.92 -16.50
C ILE A 139 -20.53 49.98 -15.28
N TYR A 140 -20.56 50.52 -14.06
CA TYR A 140 -20.67 49.72 -12.84
C TYR A 140 -22.00 48.96 -12.74
N ASP A 141 -23.13 49.59 -13.05
CA ASP A 141 -24.44 48.94 -13.03
C ASP A 141 -24.59 47.90 -14.16
N GLU A 142 -23.94 48.09 -15.31
CA GLU A 142 -23.86 47.07 -16.37
C GLU A 142 -23.02 45.85 -15.94
N GLN A 143 -21.82 46.07 -15.39
CA GLN A 143 -20.99 44.99 -14.84
C GLN A 143 -21.71 44.21 -13.74
N LYS A 144 -22.45 44.91 -12.86
CA LYS A 144 -23.27 44.32 -11.80
C LYS A 144 -24.40 43.44 -12.36
N LYS A 145 -25.11 43.89 -13.40
CA LYS A 145 -26.14 43.10 -14.09
C LYS A 145 -25.55 41.84 -14.75
N LEU A 146 -24.42 41.97 -15.46
CA LEU A 146 -23.72 40.85 -16.09
C LEU A 146 -23.24 39.82 -15.05
N ALA A 147 -22.64 40.27 -13.95
CA ALA A 147 -22.21 39.39 -12.86
C ALA A 147 -23.40 38.65 -12.21
N GLN A 148 -24.54 39.33 -12.03
CA GLN A 148 -25.76 38.72 -11.50
C GLN A 148 -26.35 37.67 -12.45
N GLN A 149 -26.38 37.92 -13.76
CA GLN A 149 -26.78 36.93 -14.77
C GLN A 149 -25.86 35.72 -14.77
N GLN A 150 -24.53 35.92 -14.80
CA GLN A 150 -23.56 34.82 -14.74
C GLN A 150 -23.69 33.98 -13.46
N ALA A 151 -23.98 34.62 -12.31
CA ALA A 151 -24.25 33.90 -11.06
C ALA A 151 -25.52 33.04 -11.14
N GLN A 152 -26.59 33.54 -11.75
CA GLN A 152 -27.82 32.79 -11.98
C GLN A 152 -27.58 31.59 -12.91
N THR A 153 -26.93 31.78 -14.06
CA THR A 153 -26.61 30.68 -14.98
C THR A 153 -25.73 29.61 -14.31
N LYS A 154 -24.70 30.02 -13.56
CA LYS A 154 -23.86 29.08 -12.78
C LYS A 154 -24.66 28.31 -11.73
N SER A 155 -25.63 28.95 -11.05
CA SER A 155 -26.48 28.26 -10.08
C SER A 155 -27.42 27.23 -10.72
N GLN A 156 -27.92 27.49 -11.93
CA GLN A 156 -28.75 26.55 -12.70
C GLN A 156 -27.93 25.35 -13.19
N ILE A 157 -26.72 25.58 -13.71
CA ILE A 157 -25.80 24.52 -14.13
C ILE A 157 -25.46 23.62 -12.93
N ALA A 158 -25.07 24.20 -11.79
CA ALA A 158 -24.74 23.43 -10.60
C ALA A 158 -25.91 22.57 -10.10
N GLN A 159 -27.15 23.09 -10.11
CA GLN A 159 -28.35 22.30 -9.75
C GLN A 159 -28.59 21.13 -10.72
N TYR A 160 -28.38 21.33 -12.02
CA TYR A 160 -28.53 20.30 -13.04
C TYR A 160 -27.44 19.22 -12.96
N GLU A 161 -26.19 19.61 -12.66
CA GLU A 161 -25.09 18.69 -12.39
C GLU A 161 -25.35 17.84 -11.14
N ASP A 162 -25.89 18.45 -10.07
CA ASP A 162 -26.27 17.77 -8.83
C ASP A 162 -27.41 16.75 -9.06
N GLU A 163 -28.39 17.08 -9.91
CA GLU A 163 -29.47 16.16 -10.30
C GLU A 163 -28.95 14.98 -11.16
N LEU A 164 -28.05 15.26 -12.11
CA LEU A 164 -27.37 14.21 -12.90
C LEU A 164 -26.49 13.32 -12.02
N ALA A 165 -25.79 13.87 -11.04
CA ALA A 165 -24.97 13.11 -10.09
C ALA A 165 -25.84 12.14 -9.25
N ARG A 166 -27.01 12.61 -8.78
CA ARG A 166 -27.99 11.76 -8.06
C ARG A 166 -28.52 10.62 -8.95
N LYS A 167 -28.87 10.92 -10.21
CA LYS A 167 -29.35 9.90 -11.18
C LYS A 167 -28.26 8.86 -11.50
N ARG A 168 -27.01 9.29 -11.69
CA ARG A 168 -25.85 8.37 -11.86
C ARG A 168 -25.66 7.48 -10.63
N MET A 169 -25.66 8.06 -9.44
CA MET A 169 -25.53 7.30 -8.18
C MET A 169 -26.70 6.31 -7.98
N GLN A 170 -27.93 6.64 -8.39
CA GLN A 170 -29.05 5.70 -8.35
C GLN A 170 -28.83 4.52 -9.31
N ALA A 171 -28.48 4.78 -10.57
CA ALA A 171 -28.19 3.74 -11.56
C ALA A 171 -27.00 2.83 -11.15
N GLU A 172 -25.92 3.41 -10.59
CA GLU A 172 -24.79 2.64 -10.05
C GLU A 172 -25.20 1.73 -8.89
N ASN A 173 -26.04 2.21 -7.98
CA ASN A 173 -26.58 1.41 -6.87
C ASN A 173 -27.49 0.27 -7.36
N GLU A 174 -28.28 0.50 -8.41
CA GLU A 174 -29.14 -0.52 -9.03
C GLU A 174 -28.32 -1.59 -9.76
N LEU A 175 -27.29 -1.19 -10.53
CA LEU A 175 -26.32 -2.11 -11.14
C LEU A 175 -25.56 -2.91 -10.08
N HIS A 176 -25.19 -2.31 -8.95
CA HIS A 176 -24.58 -3.02 -7.83
C HIS A 176 -25.53 -4.02 -7.17
N ARG A 177 -26.82 -3.70 -7.02
CA ARG A 177 -27.84 -4.64 -6.51
C ARG A 177 -28.03 -5.82 -7.46
N ALA A 178 -28.12 -5.58 -8.76
CA ALA A 178 -28.23 -6.64 -9.77
C ALA A 178 -27.01 -7.57 -9.76
N ARG A 179 -25.79 -7.03 -9.78
CA ARG A 179 -24.55 -7.81 -9.71
C ARG A 179 -24.42 -8.61 -8.41
N ASN A 180 -24.86 -8.05 -7.28
CA ASN A 180 -24.85 -8.77 -6.00
C ASN A 180 -25.87 -9.93 -6.00
N GLN A 181 -27.05 -9.76 -6.61
CA GLN A 181 -28.03 -10.85 -6.77
C GLN A 181 -27.51 -11.97 -7.69
N GLU A 182 -26.81 -11.61 -8.77
CA GLU A 182 -26.15 -12.56 -9.68
C GLU A 182 -25.04 -13.36 -8.97
N LEU A 183 -24.19 -12.70 -8.18
CA LEU A 183 -23.16 -13.35 -7.38
C LEU A 183 -23.73 -14.32 -6.34
N VAL A 184 -24.85 -13.98 -5.68
CA VAL A 184 -25.54 -14.89 -4.75
C VAL A 184 -26.07 -16.12 -5.48
N LYS A 185 -26.73 -15.97 -6.64
CA LYS A 185 -27.20 -17.10 -7.45
C LYS A 185 -26.05 -18.01 -7.90
N LEU A 186 -24.93 -17.44 -8.34
CA LEU A 186 -23.74 -18.22 -8.72
C LEU A 186 -23.12 -18.97 -7.51
N GLN A 187 -23.19 -18.38 -6.32
CA GLN A 187 -22.76 -19.03 -5.08
C GLN A 187 -23.71 -20.17 -4.67
N GLU A 188 -25.02 -20.00 -4.81
CA GLU A 188 -26.04 -21.04 -4.59
C GLU A 188 -25.90 -22.18 -5.60
N GLU A 189 -25.75 -21.90 -6.89
CA GLU A 189 -25.47 -22.92 -7.90
C GLU A 189 -24.17 -23.69 -7.61
N SER A 190 -23.12 -22.99 -7.16
CA SER A 190 -21.85 -23.62 -6.80
C SER A 190 -22.00 -24.54 -5.58
N SER A 191 -22.77 -24.14 -4.56
CA SER A 191 -23.02 -24.99 -3.39
C SER A 191 -23.85 -26.23 -3.75
N VAL A 192 -24.89 -26.09 -4.59
CA VAL A 192 -25.70 -27.22 -5.09
C VAL A 192 -24.84 -28.19 -5.91
N ARG A 193 -23.98 -27.69 -6.82
CA ARG A 193 -23.03 -28.55 -7.56
C ARG A 193 -22.05 -29.26 -6.63
N GLN A 194 -21.56 -28.60 -5.58
CA GLN A 194 -20.66 -29.22 -4.59
C GLN A 194 -21.37 -30.28 -3.75
N GLU A 195 -22.63 -30.08 -3.35
CA GLU A 195 -23.42 -31.10 -2.67
C GLU A 195 -23.69 -32.32 -3.57
N GLN A 196 -24.07 -32.10 -4.83
CA GLN A 196 -24.28 -33.18 -5.81
C GLN A 196 -22.99 -33.98 -6.03
N ALA A 197 -21.84 -33.30 -6.17
CA ALA A 197 -20.54 -33.95 -6.29
C ALA A 197 -20.18 -34.77 -5.04
N ARG A 198 -20.44 -34.25 -3.83
CA ARG A 198 -20.23 -35.00 -2.57
C ARG A 198 -21.08 -36.26 -2.52
N ARG A 199 -22.38 -36.16 -2.76
CA ARG A 199 -23.31 -37.31 -2.76
C ARG A 199 -22.85 -38.38 -3.76
N ALA A 200 -22.47 -37.99 -4.98
CA ALA A 200 -21.91 -38.90 -5.97
C ALA A 200 -20.61 -39.60 -5.49
N THR A 201 -19.69 -38.87 -4.83
CA THR A 201 -18.48 -39.50 -4.27
C THR A 201 -18.78 -40.42 -3.07
N GLU A 202 -19.76 -40.08 -2.23
CA GLU A 202 -20.20 -40.92 -1.11
C GLU A 202 -20.86 -42.21 -1.60
N GLU A 203 -21.69 -42.14 -2.63
CA GLU A 203 -22.29 -43.30 -3.31
C GLU A 203 -21.23 -44.21 -3.95
N GLN A 204 -20.20 -43.63 -4.60
CA GLN A 204 -19.07 -44.39 -5.15
C GLN A 204 -18.26 -45.09 -4.05
N ILE A 205 -17.95 -44.40 -2.95
CA ILE A 205 -17.24 -45.00 -1.79
C ILE A 205 -18.08 -46.12 -1.16
N GLN A 206 -19.40 -45.95 -1.05
CA GLN A 206 -20.30 -47.00 -0.57
C GLN A 206 -20.43 -48.16 -1.56
N ALA A 207 -20.33 -47.94 -2.87
CA ALA A 207 -20.29 -49.00 -3.87
C ALA A 207 -18.99 -49.82 -3.78
N GLN A 208 -17.84 -49.15 -3.70
CA GLN A 208 -16.54 -49.81 -3.49
C GLN A 208 -16.49 -50.61 -2.19
N ARG A 209 -16.98 -50.05 -1.07
CA ARG A 209 -17.09 -50.80 0.21
C ARG A 209 -17.89 -52.09 0.04
N ARG A 210 -19.10 -52.01 -0.54
CA ARG A 210 -19.95 -53.18 -0.82
C ARG A 210 -19.32 -54.20 -1.78
N GLN A 211 -18.40 -53.79 -2.66
CA GLN A 211 -17.60 -54.73 -3.46
C GLN A 211 -16.54 -55.42 -2.59
N THR A 212 -15.71 -54.66 -1.88
CA THR A 212 -14.67 -55.23 -1.00
C THR A 212 -15.22 -56.09 0.16
N GLU A 213 -16.45 -55.83 0.61
CA GLU A 213 -17.15 -56.66 1.59
C GLU A 213 -17.65 -57.99 1.02
N ARG A 214 -18.03 -58.02 -0.28
CA ARG A 214 -18.38 -59.27 -0.99
C ARG A 214 -17.15 -60.12 -1.24
N GLU A 215 -16.08 -59.52 -1.76
CA GLU A 215 -14.79 -60.17 -1.99
C GLU A 215 -14.25 -60.80 -0.69
N LYS A 216 -14.31 -60.06 0.43
CA LYS A 216 -13.97 -60.60 1.75
C LYS A 216 -14.88 -61.74 2.18
N ALA A 217 -16.20 -61.61 2.02
CA ALA A 217 -17.13 -62.68 2.39
C ALA A 217 -16.94 -63.95 1.53
N GLU A 218 -16.44 -63.83 0.30
CA GLU A 218 -16.09 -64.96 -0.56
C GLU A 218 -14.77 -65.61 -0.09
N ILE A 219 -13.72 -64.82 0.18
CA ILE A 219 -12.46 -65.31 0.76
C ILE A 219 -12.68 -65.95 2.15
N GLU A 220 -13.57 -65.40 2.98
CA GLU A 220 -13.96 -65.97 4.28
C GLU A 220 -14.68 -67.31 4.09
N ARG A 221 -15.55 -67.46 3.08
CA ARG A 221 -16.20 -68.74 2.77
C ARG A 221 -15.20 -69.79 2.27
N GLU A 222 -14.21 -69.40 1.48
CA GLU A 222 -13.16 -70.30 0.99
C GLU A 222 -12.21 -70.73 2.11
N THR A 223 -11.74 -69.78 2.93
CA THR A 223 -10.90 -70.09 4.09
C THR A 223 -11.65 -70.91 5.16
N ILE A 224 -12.95 -70.69 5.36
CA ILE A 224 -13.79 -71.56 6.21
C ILE A 224 -13.90 -72.97 5.62
N ARG A 225 -14.06 -73.15 4.30
CA ARG A 225 -14.08 -74.48 3.67
C ARG A 225 -12.73 -75.21 3.83
N VAL A 226 -11.62 -74.56 3.50
CA VAL A 226 -10.27 -75.13 3.61
C VAL A 226 -9.96 -75.47 5.07
N ARG A 227 -10.29 -74.58 6.01
CA ARG A 227 -10.13 -74.83 7.44
C ARG A 227 -11.01 -75.98 7.92
N ALA A 228 -12.27 -76.07 7.49
CA ALA A 228 -13.16 -77.15 7.88
C ALA A 228 -12.70 -78.52 7.35
N MET A 229 -12.07 -78.57 6.16
CA MET A 229 -11.43 -79.78 5.64
C MET A 229 -10.20 -80.16 6.47
N ALA A 230 -9.26 -79.24 6.67
CA ALA A 230 -8.05 -79.47 7.46
C ALA A 230 -8.35 -79.82 8.93
N GLU A 231 -9.42 -79.24 9.51
CA GLU A 231 -9.86 -79.54 10.88
C GLU A 231 -10.66 -80.85 10.95
N ALA A 232 -11.33 -81.27 9.88
CA ALA A 232 -11.93 -82.62 9.80
C ALA A 232 -10.84 -83.71 9.68
N GLU A 233 -9.81 -83.47 8.87
CA GLU A 233 -8.62 -84.34 8.78
C GLU A 233 -7.86 -84.37 10.12
N GLY A 234 -7.65 -83.21 10.73
CA GLY A 234 -7.05 -83.06 12.06
C GLY A 234 -7.84 -83.81 13.13
N ARG A 235 -9.16 -83.59 13.24
CA ARG A 235 -10.01 -84.31 14.20
C ARG A 235 -10.11 -85.81 13.91
N ALA A 236 -10.01 -86.26 12.65
CA ALA A 236 -9.91 -87.68 12.31
C ALA A 236 -8.55 -88.30 12.70
N HIS A 237 -7.51 -87.48 12.88
CA HIS A 237 -6.21 -87.90 13.40
C HIS A 237 -6.15 -87.86 14.93
N GLU A 238 -6.68 -86.80 15.56
CA GLU A 238 -6.75 -86.66 17.02
C GLU A 238 -7.72 -87.64 17.66
N ALA A 239 -8.85 -87.97 17.02
CA ALA A 239 -9.79 -88.97 17.53
C ALA A 239 -9.15 -90.36 17.69
N LYS A 240 -8.12 -90.69 16.89
CA LYS A 240 -7.34 -91.94 17.02
C LYS A 240 -6.32 -91.92 18.16
N LEU A 241 -6.13 -90.78 18.83
CA LEU A 241 -5.14 -90.55 19.89
C LEU A 241 -5.77 -90.06 21.21
N GLY A 242 -6.99 -89.52 21.17
CA GLY A 242 -7.63 -88.85 22.30
C GLY A 242 -8.47 -89.73 23.24
N GLU A 243 -8.79 -90.96 22.85
CA GLU A 243 -9.71 -91.83 23.63
C GLU A 243 -9.21 -92.14 25.05
N GLU A 244 -7.89 -92.24 25.26
CA GLU A 244 -7.32 -92.58 26.57
C GLU A 244 -7.21 -91.39 27.54
N VAL A 245 -7.10 -90.15 27.03
CA VAL A 245 -6.75 -88.97 27.86
C VAL A 245 -8.00 -88.24 28.38
N ASN A 246 -9.06 -88.15 27.58
CA ASN A 246 -10.23 -87.33 27.90
C ASN A 246 -11.02 -87.84 29.14
N ARG A 247 -10.79 -89.09 29.56
CA ARG A 247 -11.45 -89.69 30.73
C ARG A 247 -10.94 -89.17 32.08
N ARG A 248 -9.82 -88.40 32.12
CA ARG A 248 -9.21 -87.90 33.37
C ARG A 248 -9.53 -86.44 33.69
N MET A 249 -9.54 -85.53 32.71
CA MET A 249 -9.63 -84.07 32.97
C MET A 249 -11.05 -83.53 33.25
N LEU A 250 -12.10 -84.34 33.08
CA LEU A 250 -13.49 -83.91 33.28
C LEU A 250 -13.92 -83.74 34.75
N VAL A 251 -13.11 -84.20 35.72
CA VAL A 251 -13.42 -84.10 37.16
C VAL A 251 -13.00 -82.75 37.74
N ASP A 252 -11.81 -82.25 37.38
CA ASP A 252 -11.15 -81.18 38.15
C ASP A 252 -11.61 -79.75 37.80
N ARG A 253 -12.22 -79.54 36.63
CA ARG A 253 -12.61 -78.19 36.16
C ARG A 253 -13.97 -77.69 36.62
N ALA A 254 -14.80 -78.51 37.26
CA ALA A 254 -16.18 -78.14 37.61
C ALA A 254 -16.28 -77.08 38.75
N ASN A 255 -15.26 -76.98 39.62
CA ASN A 255 -15.42 -76.43 40.97
C ASN A 255 -14.71 -75.08 41.23
N ALA A 256 -14.01 -74.47 40.25
CA ALA A 256 -12.98 -73.46 40.55
C ALA A 256 -13.25 -71.99 40.14
N GLU A 257 -14.24 -71.70 39.28
CA GLU A 257 -14.30 -70.40 38.58
C GLU A 257 -15.55 -69.52 38.82
N ARG A 258 -16.50 -69.94 39.66
CA ARG A 258 -17.76 -69.18 39.87
C ARG A 258 -17.71 -68.02 40.88
N GLU A 259 -16.66 -67.91 41.70
CA GLU A 259 -16.65 -66.96 42.83
C GLU A 259 -15.92 -65.63 42.57
N LYS A 260 -15.09 -65.53 41.51
CA LYS A 260 -14.14 -64.41 41.33
C LYS A 260 -14.70 -63.13 40.71
N TRP A 261 -15.95 -63.13 40.22
CA TRP A 261 -16.52 -62.01 39.44
C TRP A 261 -17.55 -61.13 40.18
N VAL A 262 -17.99 -61.51 41.38
CA VAL A 262 -19.05 -60.79 42.11
C VAL A 262 -18.51 -59.73 43.09
N ALA A 263 -17.24 -59.84 43.50
CA ALA A 263 -16.67 -59.01 44.57
C ALA A 263 -15.88 -57.76 44.10
N ALA A 264 -15.69 -57.55 42.79
CA ALA A 264 -14.60 -56.70 42.29
C ALA A 264 -14.98 -55.26 41.83
N ILE A 265 -16.24 -55.00 41.45
CA ILE A 265 -16.62 -53.72 40.81
C ILE A 265 -17.97 -53.21 41.37
N ASN A 266 -17.95 -52.70 42.61
CA ASN A 266 -19.10 -52.01 43.20
C ASN A 266 -18.69 -50.86 44.14
N THR A 267 -17.48 -50.32 43.95
CA THR A 267 -16.76 -49.49 44.95
C THR A 267 -16.11 -48.22 44.38
N THR A 268 -16.57 -47.72 43.21
CA THR A 268 -15.99 -46.52 42.57
C THR A 268 -17.02 -45.62 41.86
N PHE A 269 -18.02 -45.04 42.57
CA PHE A 269 -18.81 -43.92 41.99
C PHE A 269 -19.40 -42.86 42.96
N ASP A 270 -19.22 -42.94 44.29
CA ASP A 270 -19.98 -42.13 45.27
C ASP A 270 -19.38 -40.76 45.69
N HIS A 271 -18.38 -40.21 44.99
CA HIS A 271 -17.68 -38.98 45.43
C HIS A 271 -17.75 -37.77 44.48
N ILE A 272 -18.66 -37.76 43.51
CA ILE A 272 -18.85 -36.62 42.57
C ILE A 272 -20.28 -36.02 42.61
N GLY A 273 -21.27 -36.71 43.21
CA GLY A 273 -22.69 -36.31 43.12
C GLY A 273 -23.17 -35.20 44.07
N GLY A 274 -22.43 -34.88 45.14
CA GLY A 274 -22.96 -34.10 46.28
C GLY A 274 -23.27 -32.62 45.99
N GLY A 275 -22.34 -31.90 45.36
CA GLY A 275 -22.43 -30.44 45.26
C GLY A 275 -23.54 -29.89 44.35
N PHE A 276 -23.89 -30.63 43.28
CA PHE A 276 -24.81 -30.11 42.26
C PHE A 276 -26.29 -30.19 42.66
N ARG A 277 -26.69 -31.24 43.41
CA ARG A 277 -28.09 -31.42 43.83
C ARG A 277 -28.56 -30.33 44.80
N ALA A 278 -27.68 -29.83 45.68
CA ALA A 278 -27.99 -28.76 46.63
C ALA A 278 -28.27 -27.39 45.99
N ILE A 279 -27.82 -27.17 44.74
CA ILE A 279 -28.09 -25.93 43.97
C ILE A 279 -29.37 -26.08 43.14
N LEU A 280 -29.75 -27.31 42.76
CA LEU A 280 -30.97 -27.60 42.00
C LEU A 280 -32.25 -27.62 42.85
N THR A 281 -32.16 -27.78 44.17
CA THR A 281 -33.32 -27.86 45.08
C THR A 281 -33.73 -26.53 45.72
N ASP A 282 -32.90 -25.48 45.64
CA ASP A 282 -33.17 -24.18 46.25
C ASP A 282 -33.41 -23.12 45.16
N GLN A 283 -34.67 -22.74 44.96
CA GLN A 283 -35.07 -21.81 43.90
C GLN A 283 -34.38 -20.44 44.00
N ASN A 284 -34.12 -19.94 45.22
CA ASN A 284 -33.47 -18.65 45.41
C ASN A 284 -31.98 -18.72 45.02
N LYS A 285 -31.29 -19.80 45.41
CA LYS A 285 -29.89 -20.02 44.99
C LYS A 285 -29.78 -20.28 43.48
N LEU A 286 -30.74 -20.99 42.88
CA LEU A 286 -30.78 -21.22 41.43
C LEU A 286 -30.97 -19.92 40.66
N VAL A 287 -31.89 -19.03 41.09
CA VAL A 287 -32.07 -17.70 40.47
C VAL A 287 -30.81 -16.84 40.59
N VAL A 288 -30.13 -16.83 41.75
CA VAL A 288 -28.86 -16.09 41.91
C VAL A 288 -27.75 -16.68 41.04
N PHE A 289 -27.65 -18.01 40.93
CA PHE A 289 -26.66 -18.68 40.08
C PHE A 289 -26.90 -18.39 38.59
N VAL A 290 -28.14 -18.58 38.10
CA VAL A 290 -28.50 -18.29 36.71
C VAL A 290 -28.32 -16.79 36.42
N GLY A 291 -28.79 -15.91 37.31
CA GLY A 291 -28.59 -14.46 37.18
C GLY A 291 -27.11 -14.07 37.11
N GLY A 292 -26.25 -14.66 37.95
CA GLY A 292 -24.80 -14.45 37.92
C GLY A 292 -24.14 -14.95 36.63
N VAL A 293 -24.52 -16.14 36.15
CA VAL A 293 -24.02 -16.72 34.88
C VAL A 293 -24.49 -15.88 33.68
N THR A 294 -25.75 -15.44 33.65
CA THR A 294 -26.28 -14.58 32.59
C THR A 294 -25.67 -13.19 32.63
N ALA A 295 -25.43 -12.61 33.81
CA ALA A 295 -24.72 -11.33 33.95
C ALA A 295 -23.25 -11.42 33.49
N LEU A 296 -22.55 -12.51 33.81
CA LEU A 296 -21.20 -12.78 33.28
C LEU A 296 -21.22 -12.95 31.76
N ALA A 297 -22.16 -13.73 31.22
CA ALA A 297 -22.29 -13.93 29.77
C ALA A 297 -22.58 -12.60 29.04
N ALA A 298 -23.50 -11.78 29.56
CA ALA A 298 -23.82 -10.46 29.03
C ALA A 298 -22.64 -9.49 29.13
N GLY A 299 -21.93 -9.46 30.27
CA GLY A 299 -20.73 -8.65 30.47
C GLY A 299 -19.59 -9.03 29.52
N VAL A 300 -19.33 -10.33 29.35
CA VAL A 300 -18.33 -10.83 28.38
C VAL A 300 -18.74 -10.54 26.94
N TYR A 301 -20.02 -10.68 26.58
CA TYR A 301 -20.50 -10.42 25.22
C TYR A 301 -20.45 -8.92 24.85
N THR A 302 -20.96 -8.06 25.74
CA THR A 302 -20.96 -6.59 25.53
C THR A 302 -19.54 -6.01 25.49
N THR A 303 -18.64 -6.46 26.37
CA THR A 303 -17.23 -6.03 26.33
C THR A 303 -16.51 -6.55 25.09
N ARG A 304 -16.72 -7.81 24.68
CA ARG A 304 -16.09 -8.41 23.49
C ARG A 304 -16.45 -7.69 22.20
N GLU A 305 -17.74 -7.43 21.97
CA GLU A 305 -18.19 -6.82 20.72
C GLU A 305 -18.08 -5.28 20.73
N GLY A 306 -18.26 -4.63 21.89
CA GLY A 306 -17.93 -3.21 22.07
C GLY A 306 -16.45 -2.93 21.81
N ALA A 307 -15.56 -3.77 22.35
CA ALA A 307 -14.12 -3.67 22.06
C ALA A 307 -13.79 -3.91 20.59
N ARG A 308 -14.47 -4.83 19.88
CA ARG A 308 -14.25 -5.10 18.45
C ARG A 308 -14.56 -3.88 17.57
N VAL A 309 -15.68 -3.19 17.82
CA VAL A 309 -16.06 -1.99 17.05
C VAL A 309 -15.08 -0.85 17.30
N ILE A 310 -14.71 -0.61 18.57
CA ILE A 310 -13.73 0.42 18.95
C ILE A 310 -12.35 0.11 18.36
N TRP A 311 -11.91 -1.15 18.38
CA TRP A 311 -10.63 -1.57 17.79
C TRP A 311 -10.53 -1.27 16.30
N SER A 312 -11.57 -1.58 15.52
CA SER A 312 -11.57 -1.32 14.07
C SER A 312 -11.37 0.16 13.73
N TYR A 313 -11.96 1.06 14.52
CA TYR A 313 -11.79 2.51 14.36
C TYR A 313 -10.37 2.97 14.77
N VAL A 314 -9.83 2.41 15.86
CA VAL A 314 -8.48 2.68 16.36
C VAL A 314 -7.39 2.18 15.40
N ASP A 315 -7.54 0.99 14.82
CA ASP A 315 -6.65 0.43 13.78
C ASP A 315 -6.51 1.40 12.60
N ARG A 316 -7.61 2.03 12.18
CA ARG A 316 -7.63 2.96 11.03
C ARG A 316 -6.95 4.31 11.30
N ILE A 317 -6.72 4.67 12.57
CA ILE A 317 -6.15 5.96 12.99
C ILE A 317 -4.70 5.81 13.50
N LEU A 318 -4.38 4.69 14.15
CA LEU A 318 -3.08 4.45 14.81
C LEU A 318 -2.27 3.28 14.23
N GLY A 319 -2.83 2.51 13.30
CA GLY A 319 -2.17 1.37 12.66
C GLY A 319 -1.07 1.75 11.67
N GLN A 320 -0.32 0.73 11.24
CA GLN A 320 0.71 0.82 10.20
C GLN A 320 0.07 0.99 8.80
N PRO A 321 0.47 1.99 7.99
CA PRO A 321 0.00 2.16 6.62
C PRO A 321 0.17 0.91 5.75
N SER A 322 -0.80 0.63 4.90
CA SER A 322 -0.86 -0.59 4.07
C SER A 322 0.24 -0.72 3.00
N LEU A 323 1.05 0.33 2.79
CA LEU A 323 2.23 0.33 1.93
C LEU A 323 3.50 -0.20 2.63
N ILE A 324 3.50 -0.32 3.96
CA ILE A 324 4.69 -0.70 4.72
C ILE A 324 4.72 -2.21 4.94
N ARG A 325 5.68 -2.90 4.32
CA ARG A 325 5.93 -4.34 4.52
C ARG A 325 6.55 -4.64 5.89
N GLU A 326 7.53 -3.84 6.32
CA GLU A 326 8.21 -4.00 7.61
C GLU A 326 8.40 -2.66 8.32
N SER A 327 8.35 -2.65 9.65
CA SER A 327 8.51 -1.46 10.47
C SER A 327 9.22 -1.79 11.79
N SER A 328 10.18 -0.97 12.22
CA SER A 328 10.75 -1.05 13.58
C SER A 328 9.85 -0.40 14.63
N ARG A 329 8.89 0.44 14.20
CA ARG A 329 7.80 0.91 15.06
C ARG A 329 6.82 -0.24 15.21
N GLY A 330 6.53 -0.63 16.45
CA GLY A 330 5.49 -1.61 16.73
C GLY A 330 4.16 -1.17 16.12
N LYS A 331 3.36 -2.14 15.64
CA LYS A 331 2.11 -1.91 14.89
C LYS A 331 1.13 -0.93 15.56
N TYR A 332 1.25 -0.74 16.88
CA TYR A 332 0.53 0.26 17.66
C TYR A 332 1.49 1.10 18.52
N PRO A 333 1.30 2.42 18.62
CA PRO A 333 2.20 3.32 19.35
C PRO A 333 2.29 3.01 20.86
N TRP A 334 1.26 2.41 21.46
CA TRP A 334 1.24 2.03 22.87
C TRP A 334 1.97 0.72 23.20
N SER A 335 2.26 -0.14 22.20
CA SER A 335 2.84 -1.48 22.44
C SER A 335 4.22 -1.41 23.10
N GLY A 336 5.05 -0.44 22.70
CA GLY A 336 6.34 -0.15 23.33
C GLY A 336 6.22 0.41 24.75
N SER A 337 5.08 1.00 25.12
CA SER A 337 4.84 1.54 26.46
C SER A 337 4.34 0.45 27.42
N PHE A 338 3.40 -0.38 26.97
CA PHE A 338 2.89 -1.50 27.78
C PHE A 338 3.95 -2.56 28.04
N SER A 339 4.78 -2.90 27.04
CA SER A 339 5.95 -3.76 27.22
C SER A 339 6.98 -3.16 28.19
N ARG A 340 7.21 -1.84 28.16
CA ARG A 340 8.05 -1.17 29.17
C ARG A 340 7.46 -1.23 30.58
N ALA A 341 6.15 -1.05 30.74
CA ALA A 341 5.46 -1.19 32.02
C ALA A 341 5.53 -2.63 32.57
N MET A 342 5.26 -3.64 31.73
CA MET A 342 5.47 -5.04 32.09
C MET A 342 6.93 -5.33 32.46
N SER A 343 7.92 -4.80 31.73
CA SER A 343 9.35 -4.96 32.07
C SER A 343 9.79 -4.22 33.34
N ALA A 344 8.97 -3.28 33.83
CA ALA A 344 9.17 -2.64 35.13
C ALA A 344 8.56 -3.46 36.27
N LEU A 345 7.46 -4.18 36.02
CA LEU A 345 6.85 -5.13 36.96
C LEU A 345 7.62 -6.47 37.03
N SER A 346 8.16 -6.97 35.93
CA SER A 346 8.98 -8.19 35.90
C SER A 346 10.41 -7.98 36.42
N ARG A 347 10.75 -6.76 36.88
CA ARG A 347 12.12 -6.32 37.16
C ARG A 347 12.71 -6.82 38.49
N GLY A 348 12.03 -7.79 39.12
CA GLY A 348 12.54 -8.57 40.26
C GLY A 348 13.33 -9.83 39.87
N ALA A 349 13.34 -10.21 38.58
CA ALA A 349 14.09 -11.35 38.06
C ALA A 349 14.89 -10.98 36.79
N ASP A 350 15.85 -11.85 36.43
CA ASP A 350 16.71 -11.77 35.24
C ASP A 350 17.46 -10.46 34.99
N LYS A 351 18.47 -10.23 35.84
CA LYS A 351 19.63 -9.39 35.51
C LYS A 351 20.59 -10.16 34.57
N GLY A 352 20.10 -10.59 33.41
CA GLY A 352 20.76 -11.60 32.55
C GLY A 352 21.02 -11.18 31.10
N SER A 353 22.30 -11.12 30.71
CA SER A 353 22.80 -11.24 29.33
C SER A 353 22.11 -10.44 28.20
N ALA A 354 22.30 -9.12 28.18
CA ALA A 354 22.30 -8.40 26.91
C ALA A 354 23.54 -8.80 26.09
N SER A 355 23.36 -9.73 25.13
CA SER A 355 24.49 -10.33 24.39
C SER A 355 25.23 -9.32 23.53
N LYS A 356 26.43 -8.91 23.98
CA LYS A 356 27.39 -8.11 23.21
C LYS A 356 28.23 -9.00 22.27
N ASN A 357 27.57 -9.66 21.32
CA ASN A 357 28.21 -10.04 20.06
C ASN A 357 27.73 -9.06 18.98
N GLY A 358 28.59 -8.48 18.15
CA GLY A 358 30.04 -8.73 18.03
C GLY A 358 30.64 -8.16 16.74
N ASN A 359 29.79 -7.83 15.75
CA ASN A 359 30.15 -7.06 14.56
C ASN A 359 29.40 -5.71 14.57
N ALA A 360 30.02 -4.67 14.01
CA ALA A 360 29.46 -3.31 13.98
C ALA A 360 28.20 -3.24 13.09
N PHE A 361 28.27 -3.83 11.89
CA PHE A 361 27.11 -4.27 11.12
C PHE A 361 26.74 -5.70 11.55
N GLY A 362 25.47 -6.10 11.39
CA GLY A 362 25.00 -7.47 11.68
C GLY A 362 25.46 -8.51 10.64
N ASP A 363 24.55 -9.37 10.19
CA ASP A 363 24.79 -10.40 9.16
C ASP A 363 25.04 -9.83 7.74
N VAL A 364 25.67 -8.65 7.61
CA VAL A 364 25.79 -7.90 6.35
C VAL A 364 27.27 -7.70 5.99
N VAL A 365 27.74 -8.46 5.01
CA VAL A 365 29.06 -8.29 4.39
C VAL A 365 28.92 -7.30 3.23
N LEU A 366 29.76 -6.26 3.21
CA LEU A 366 29.86 -5.26 2.15
C LEU A 366 31.34 -5.02 1.81
N HIS A 367 31.60 -4.42 0.65
CA HIS A 367 32.95 -3.96 0.30
C HIS A 367 33.44 -2.88 1.30
N PRO A 368 34.71 -2.90 1.77
CA PRO A 368 35.17 -2.04 2.86
C PRO A 368 34.98 -0.53 2.66
N SER A 369 35.08 -0.02 1.43
CA SER A 369 34.85 1.41 1.14
C SER A 369 33.38 1.81 1.35
N LEU A 370 32.45 1.01 0.83
CA LEU A 370 31.00 1.18 1.00
C LEU A 370 30.61 1.01 2.46
N GLN A 371 31.15 0.00 3.13
CA GLN A 371 30.97 -0.22 4.57
C GLN A 371 31.34 1.04 5.36
N LYS A 372 32.54 1.59 5.14
CA LYS A 372 33.03 2.82 5.80
C LYS A 372 32.16 4.04 5.48
N ARG A 373 31.71 4.22 4.23
CA ARG A 373 30.82 5.32 3.83
C ARG A 373 29.47 5.23 4.56
N ILE A 374 28.91 4.03 4.71
CA ILE A 374 27.65 3.82 5.45
C ILE A 374 27.83 4.10 6.94
N GLU A 375 28.99 3.82 7.55
CA GLU A 375 29.27 4.21 8.94
C GLU A 375 29.40 5.73 9.11
N GLN A 376 30.07 6.40 8.17
CA GLN A 376 30.17 7.85 8.15
C GLN A 376 28.78 8.50 7.99
N LEU A 377 27.92 7.97 7.11
CA LEU A 377 26.55 8.45 6.93
C LEU A 377 25.65 8.14 8.12
N ALA A 378 25.83 6.99 8.80
CA ALA A 378 25.11 6.68 10.03
C ALA A 378 25.49 7.63 11.17
N GLY A 379 26.79 7.88 11.35
CA GLY A 379 27.29 8.86 12.32
C GLY A 379 26.83 10.28 12.00
N ALA A 380 26.89 10.69 10.73
CA ALA A 380 26.37 11.99 10.29
C ALA A 380 24.87 12.12 10.57
N THR A 381 24.07 11.09 10.27
CA THR A 381 22.61 11.12 10.49
C THR A 381 22.25 11.15 11.98
N ALA A 382 22.97 10.41 12.83
CA ALA A 382 22.84 10.49 14.29
C ALA A 382 23.20 11.89 14.84
N ASN A 383 24.26 12.51 14.29
CA ASN A 383 24.70 13.85 14.65
C ASN A 383 23.68 14.91 14.18
N THR A 384 23.25 14.86 12.92
CA THR A 384 22.18 15.71 12.35
C THR A 384 20.92 15.69 13.22
N LYS A 385 20.49 14.49 13.64
CA LYS A 385 19.36 14.31 14.56
C LYS A 385 19.56 14.97 15.92
N SER A 386 20.73 14.83 16.54
CA SER A 386 21.01 15.46 17.85
C SER A 386 21.09 16.99 17.76
N HIS A 387 21.50 17.54 16.62
CA HIS A 387 21.56 18.98 16.36
C HIS A 387 20.29 19.56 15.70
N GLN A 388 19.23 18.74 15.52
CA GLN A 388 17.97 19.12 14.85
C GLN A 388 18.17 19.76 13.46
N ALA A 389 19.21 19.37 12.74
CA ALA A 389 19.43 19.77 11.35
C ALA A 389 18.55 18.93 10.39
N PRO A 390 18.27 19.40 9.17
CA PRO A 390 17.59 18.58 8.16
C PRO A 390 18.39 17.33 7.80
N PHE A 391 17.69 16.24 7.53
CA PHE A 391 18.28 15.00 7.03
C PHE A 391 18.70 15.12 5.56
N ARG A 392 19.47 14.12 5.11
CA ARG A 392 19.87 13.91 3.71
C ARG A 392 19.13 12.71 3.14
N ASN A 393 18.65 12.82 1.91
CA ASN A 393 18.06 11.72 1.17
C ASN A 393 19.15 10.91 0.46
N MET A 394 18.92 9.61 0.30
CA MET A 394 19.93 8.67 -0.20
C MET A 394 19.38 7.80 -1.34
N LEU A 395 20.22 7.51 -2.34
CA LEU A 395 19.93 6.54 -3.40
C LEU A 395 20.91 5.36 -3.33
N PHE A 396 20.38 4.16 -3.19
CA PHE A 396 21.15 2.92 -3.18
C PHE A 396 20.95 2.22 -4.54
N TYR A 397 22.00 2.17 -5.37
CA TYR A 397 21.92 1.62 -6.73
C TYR A 397 22.93 0.47 -6.94
N GLY A 398 22.80 -0.24 -8.06
CA GLY A 398 23.62 -1.41 -8.40
C GLY A 398 22.79 -2.70 -8.52
N PRO A 399 23.42 -3.86 -8.78
CA PRO A 399 22.73 -5.11 -9.11
C PRO A 399 21.73 -5.63 -8.04
N PRO A 400 20.77 -6.48 -8.42
CA PRO A 400 19.80 -7.04 -7.49
C PRO A 400 20.41 -8.14 -6.63
N GLY A 401 20.27 -8.04 -5.30
CA GLY A 401 20.81 -9.04 -4.36
C GLY A 401 22.19 -8.72 -3.77
N THR A 402 22.68 -7.48 -3.93
CA THR A 402 23.91 -6.95 -3.30
C THR A 402 23.72 -6.39 -1.88
N GLY A 403 22.53 -6.57 -1.29
CA GLY A 403 22.28 -6.27 0.13
C GLY A 403 21.70 -4.88 0.45
N LYS A 404 21.35 -4.06 -0.56
CA LYS A 404 20.76 -2.70 -0.43
C LYS A 404 19.76 -2.56 0.75
N THR A 405 18.72 -3.40 0.77
CA THR A 405 17.66 -3.45 1.79
C THR A 405 18.19 -3.73 3.21
N MET A 406 19.17 -4.62 3.34
CA MET A 406 19.78 -4.97 4.63
C MET A 406 20.70 -3.84 5.13
N ALA A 407 21.45 -3.22 4.23
CA ALA A 407 22.28 -2.06 4.55
C ALA A 407 21.45 -0.86 5.03
N ALA A 408 20.27 -0.62 4.44
CA ALA A 408 19.35 0.43 4.90
C ALA A 408 18.82 0.17 6.31
N ARG A 409 18.48 -1.09 6.62
CA ARG A 409 18.04 -1.50 7.96
C ARG A 409 19.15 -1.30 9.01
N GLU A 410 20.39 -1.63 8.67
CA GLU A 410 21.56 -1.41 9.52
C GLU A 410 21.94 0.07 9.67
N LEU A 411 21.82 0.86 8.60
CA LEU A 411 21.97 2.32 8.63
C LEU A 411 20.97 2.94 9.61
N ALA A 412 19.68 2.60 9.51
CA ALA A 412 18.66 3.07 10.45
C ALA A 412 18.98 2.65 11.90
N ARG A 413 19.43 1.40 12.11
CA ARG A 413 19.83 0.86 13.42
C ARG A 413 21.00 1.64 14.03
N LYS A 414 22.04 1.95 13.24
CA LYS A 414 23.21 2.74 13.69
C LYS A 414 22.86 4.21 13.92
N SER A 415 22.04 4.82 13.06
CA SER A 415 21.56 6.21 13.21
C SER A 415 20.59 6.41 14.37
N GLY A 416 20.14 5.32 15.03
CA GLY A 416 19.15 5.35 16.10
C GLY A 416 17.76 5.85 15.65
N LEU A 417 17.45 5.74 14.36
CA LEU A 417 16.16 6.08 13.77
C LEU A 417 15.18 4.91 13.92
N ASP A 418 13.90 5.18 13.71
CA ASP A 418 12.98 4.11 13.32
C ASP A 418 13.16 3.77 11.82
N TYR A 419 12.77 2.56 11.41
CA TYR A 419 12.85 2.06 10.03
C TYR A 419 11.45 1.70 9.52
N ALA A 420 11.17 1.98 8.25
CA ALA A 420 10.04 1.42 7.51
C ALA A 420 10.45 1.02 6.09
N LEU A 421 9.95 -0.13 5.63
CA LEU A 421 10.14 -0.68 4.28
C LEU A 421 8.86 -0.57 3.47
N MET A 422 8.90 0.15 2.35
CA MET A 422 7.93 0.09 1.25
C MET A 422 8.60 -0.54 0.03
N THR A 423 7.82 -1.13 -0.88
CA THR A 423 8.29 -1.54 -2.22
C THR A 423 7.53 -0.76 -3.29
N GLY A 424 8.22 -0.24 -4.30
CA GLY A 424 7.61 0.54 -5.39
C GLY A 424 6.59 -0.27 -6.19
N GLY A 425 6.79 -1.59 -6.33
CA GLY A 425 5.82 -2.51 -6.93
C GLY A 425 4.45 -2.55 -6.25
N ASP A 426 4.35 -2.15 -4.97
CA ASP A 426 3.06 -2.09 -4.24
C ASP A 426 2.27 -0.80 -4.55
N VAL A 427 2.89 0.18 -5.22
CA VAL A 427 2.27 1.48 -5.53
C VAL A 427 1.36 1.39 -6.76
N ALA A 428 1.78 0.68 -7.81
CA ALA A 428 1.01 0.59 -9.05
C ALA A 428 -0.37 -0.11 -8.89
N PRO A 429 -0.52 -1.23 -8.13
CA PRO A 429 -1.81 -1.87 -7.90
C PRO A 429 -2.84 -1.02 -7.14
N LEU A 430 -2.44 0.08 -6.51
CA LEU A 430 -3.37 0.98 -5.79
C LEU A 430 -4.11 1.95 -6.73
N GLY A 431 -3.67 2.09 -7.99
CA GLY A 431 -4.29 3.00 -8.96
C GLY A 431 -4.44 4.43 -8.40
N PRO A 432 -5.61 5.08 -8.55
CA PRO A 432 -5.86 6.41 -7.99
C PRO A 432 -5.65 6.54 -6.48
N GLN A 433 -5.76 5.44 -5.71
CA GLN A 433 -5.55 5.48 -4.26
C GLN A 433 -4.07 5.63 -3.86
N ALA A 434 -3.13 5.42 -4.78
CA ALA A 434 -1.69 5.50 -4.53
C ALA A 434 -1.30 6.86 -3.91
N VAL A 435 -1.84 7.96 -4.44
CA VAL A 435 -1.64 9.32 -3.92
C VAL A 435 -2.02 9.38 -2.44
N THR A 436 -3.28 9.12 -2.10
CA THR A 436 -3.78 9.17 -0.73
C THR A 436 -2.98 8.27 0.23
N LYS A 437 -2.54 7.10 -0.24
CA LYS A 437 -1.72 6.16 0.54
C LYS A 437 -0.30 6.68 0.78
N ILE A 438 0.32 7.33 -0.21
CA ILE A 438 1.62 8.01 -0.05
C ILE A 438 1.50 9.18 0.94
N HIS A 439 0.46 10.01 0.84
CA HIS A 439 0.23 11.08 1.82
C HIS A 439 0.07 10.53 3.25
N GLN A 440 -0.72 9.47 3.44
CA GLN A 440 -0.88 8.79 4.74
C GLN A 440 0.43 8.18 5.27
N LEU A 441 1.28 7.63 4.39
CA LEU A 441 2.59 7.09 4.73
C LEU A 441 3.53 8.19 5.29
N PHE A 442 3.63 9.33 4.60
CA PHE A 442 4.46 10.44 5.07
C PHE A 442 3.92 11.06 6.37
N ASP A 443 2.60 11.21 6.53
CA ASP A 443 2.01 11.73 7.78
C ASP A 443 2.12 10.74 8.96
N TRP A 444 2.18 9.43 8.70
CA TRP A 444 2.53 8.43 9.71
C TRP A 444 4.02 8.47 10.05
N ALA A 445 4.89 8.66 9.05
CA ALA A 445 6.34 8.74 9.22
C ALA A 445 6.75 9.93 10.11
N LYS A 446 6.23 11.14 9.85
CA LYS A 446 6.43 12.35 10.68
C LYS A 446 6.02 12.17 12.16
N LYS A 447 5.14 11.22 12.47
CA LYS A 447 4.74 10.90 13.86
C LYS A 447 5.78 10.06 14.65
N SER A 448 6.97 9.78 14.12
CA SER A 448 8.04 9.16 14.91
C SER A 448 8.75 10.17 15.82
N ARG A 449 8.78 9.88 17.12
CA ARG A 449 9.59 10.64 18.11
C ARG A 449 11.11 10.47 17.96
N LYS A 450 11.57 9.58 17.09
CA LYS A 450 13.00 9.33 16.84
C LYS A 450 13.48 9.88 15.50
N GLY A 451 12.58 10.38 14.66
CA GLY A 451 12.80 10.40 13.20
C GLY A 451 12.77 8.98 12.60
N LEU A 452 12.41 8.90 11.32
CA LEU A 452 12.21 7.64 10.61
C LEU A 452 12.95 7.60 9.27
N LEU A 453 13.73 6.54 9.05
CA LEU A 453 14.24 6.18 7.74
C LEU A 453 13.16 5.41 6.97
N LEU A 454 12.61 6.05 5.94
CA LEU A 454 11.69 5.45 4.99
C LEU A 454 12.50 4.89 3.82
N PHE A 455 12.63 3.57 3.79
CA PHE A 455 13.28 2.87 2.70
C PHE A 455 12.25 2.42 1.66
N ILE A 456 12.50 2.74 0.39
CA ILE A 456 11.66 2.36 -0.75
C ILE A 456 12.49 1.44 -1.65
N ASP A 457 12.25 0.13 -1.57
CA ASP A 457 12.86 -0.85 -2.47
C ASP A 457 12.14 -0.85 -3.84
N GLU A 458 12.84 -1.22 -4.90
CA GLU A 458 12.32 -1.23 -6.28
C GLU A 458 11.62 0.09 -6.65
N ALA A 459 12.23 1.23 -6.30
CA ALA A 459 11.69 2.56 -6.52
C ALA A 459 11.50 2.90 -8.01
N ASP A 460 12.30 2.25 -8.87
CA ASP A 460 12.17 2.23 -10.34
C ASP A 460 10.77 1.74 -10.82
N ALA A 461 10.00 1.02 -10.02
CA ALA A 461 8.65 0.58 -10.41
C ALA A 461 7.58 1.70 -10.52
N PHE A 462 7.84 2.89 -9.95
CA PHE A 462 6.93 4.04 -10.07
C PHE A 462 7.60 5.42 -10.18
N LEU A 463 8.93 5.50 -9.98
CA LEU A 463 9.72 6.73 -10.14
C LEU A 463 10.46 6.81 -11.49
N CYS A 464 10.00 6.08 -12.51
CA CYS A 464 10.49 6.20 -13.89
C CYS A 464 10.27 7.60 -14.48
N GLU A 465 11.10 7.97 -15.46
CA GLU A 465 10.91 9.19 -16.26
C GLU A 465 9.52 9.28 -16.91
N ARG A 466 8.88 10.46 -16.77
CA ARG A 466 7.55 10.79 -17.31
C ARG A 466 7.41 10.57 -18.82
N ASN A 467 8.50 10.72 -19.57
CA ASN A 467 8.52 10.77 -21.03
C ASN A 467 8.47 9.40 -21.70
N LYS A 468 8.68 8.30 -20.97
CA LYS A 468 8.45 6.95 -21.51
C LYS A 468 6.95 6.74 -21.72
N THR A 469 6.56 6.43 -22.96
CA THR A 469 5.17 6.34 -23.48
C THR A 469 4.25 5.38 -22.71
N TYR A 470 4.79 4.59 -21.79
CA TYR A 470 4.12 3.51 -21.07
C TYR A 470 3.82 3.79 -19.59
N MET A 471 4.14 4.99 -19.05
CA MET A 471 3.76 5.34 -17.68
C MET A 471 2.24 5.52 -17.53
N SER A 472 1.65 4.80 -16.57
CA SER A 472 0.26 5.02 -16.15
C SER A 472 0.08 6.39 -15.48
N GLU A 473 -1.06 7.02 -15.70
CA GLU A 473 -1.48 8.25 -14.99
C GLU A 473 -1.46 8.07 -13.46
N ALA A 474 -1.78 6.87 -12.96
CA ALA A 474 -1.70 6.55 -11.53
C ALA A 474 -0.24 6.56 -11.02
N GLN A 475 0.72 6.06 -11.81
CA GLN A 475 2.15 6.12 -11.47
C GLN A 475 2.67 7.56 -11.52
N ARG A 476 2.30 8.33 -12.55
CA ARG A 476 2.65 9.77 -12.64
C ARG A 476 2.09 10.57 -11.45
N SER A 477 0.86 10.27 -11.03
CA SER A 477 0.23 10.86 -9.85
C SER A 477 0.95 10.48 -8.55
N ALA A 478 1.36 9.21 -8.41
CA ALA A 478 2.13 8.72 -7.27
C ALA A 478 3.54 9.33 -7.18
N LEU A 479 4.24 9.46 -8.32
CA LEU A 479 5.50 10.20 -8.46
C LEU A 479 5.33 11.65 -8.00
N ASN A 480 4.32 12.37 -8.53
CA ASN A 480 4.04 13.74 -8.13
C ASN A 480 3.68 13.87 -6.63
N ALA A 481 2.99 12.88 -6.04
CA ALA A 481 2.70 12.86 -4.60
C ALA A 481 3.96 12.65 -3.74
N LEU A 482 4.91 11.82 -4.18
CA LEU A 482 6.21 11.69 -3.52
C LEU A 482 7.04 12.96 -3.66
N LEU A 483 7.06 13.59 -4.84
CA LEU A 483 7.71 14.88 -5.08
C LEU A 483 7.09 16.01 -4.25
N PHE A 484 5.77 16.04 -4.06
CA PHE A 484 5.13 16.99 -3.15
C PHE A 484 5.60 16.81 -1.69
N ARG A 485 5.85 15.58 -1.25
CA ARG A 485 6.30 15.27 0.12
C ARG A 485 7.82 15.40 0.34
N THR A 486 8.60 15.59 -0.72
CA THR A 486 10.07 15.64 -0.71
C THR A 486 10.60 16.96 -1.29
N GLY A 487 9.77 18.01 -1.35
CA GLY A 487 10.20 19.34 -1.82
C GLY A 487 11.12 20.06 -0.86
N ASP A 488 10.82 19.95 0.45
CA ASP A 488 11.63 20.51 1.52
C ASP A 488 12.45 19.42 2.22
N GLN A 489 13.67 19.75 2.64
CA GLN A 489 14.49 18.84 3.44
C GLN A 489 13.90 18.63 4.84
N SER A 490 13.63 17.37 5.19
CA SER A 490 12.89 17.02 6.41
C SER A 490 13.78 16.86 7.64
N LYS A 491 13.31 17.32 8.80
CA LYS A 491 13.91 17.02 10.12
C LYS A 491 13.38 15.72 10.75
N ASP A 492 12.34 15.12 10.18
CA ASP A 492 11.64 13.97 10.73
C ASP A 492 11.89 12.67 9.95
N ILE A 493 12.19 12.78 8.64
CA ILE A 493 12.25 11.66 7.71
C ILE A 493 13.59 11.67 6.96
N VAL A 494 14.27 10.52 6.95
CA VAL A 494 15.32 10.21 5.96
C VAL A 494 14.66 9.41 4.84
N LEU A 495 14.71 9.86 3.59
CA LEU A 495 14.32 9.03 2.45
C LEU A 495 15.53 8.21 1.96
N ALA A 496 15.34 6.91 1.80
CA ALA A 496 16.34 6.03 1.20
C ALA A 496 15.70 5.23 0.06
N LEU A 497 15.97 5.62 -1.18
CA LEU A 497 15.48 4.95 -2.37
C LEU A 497 16.44 3.82 -2.76
N ALA A 498 15.94 2.68 -3.22
CA ALA A 498 16.74 1.67 -3.86
C ALA A 498 16.22 1.32 -5.26
N THR A 499 17.15 1.19 -6.20
CA THR A 499 16.89 0.88 -7.62
C THR A 499 17.90 -0.15 -8.12
N ASN A 500 17.54 -0.88 -9.17
CA ASN A 500 18.50 -1.67 -9.95
C ASN A 500 18.93 -0.95 -11.23
N ARG A 501 18.28 0.18 -11.55
CA ARG A 501 18.43 0.95 -12.79
C ARG A 501 18.44 2.46 -12.48
N PRO A 502 19.59 3.04 -12.08
CA PRO A 502 19.66 4.46 -11.73
C PRO A 502 19.33 5.38 -12.91
N GLY A 503 19.65 4.98 -14.14
CA GLY A 503 19.35 5.74 -15.36
C GLY A 503 17.90 5.66 -15.87
N ASP A 504 17.01 4.91 -15.21
CA ASP A 504 15.56 4.91 -15.52
C ASP A 504 14.77 5.97 -14.71
N LEU A 505 15.41 6.61 -13.71
CA LEU A 505 14.80 7.46 -12.68
C LEU A 505 14.44 8.87 -13.18
N ASP A 506 13.27 9.38 -12.80
CA ASP A 506 12.84 10.76 -13.09
C ASP A 506 13.83 11.81 -12.54
N SER A 507 14.23 12.77 -13.38
CA SER A 507 15.27 13.74 -13.05
C SER A 507 14.93 14.62 -11.84
N ALA A 508 13.65 14.92 -11.61
CA ALA A 508 13.20 15.67 -10.43
C ALA A 508 13.26 14.84 -9.13
N VAL A 509 13.43 13.52 -9.20
CA VAL A 509 13.78 12.67 -8.05
C VAL A 509 15.29 12.67 -7.84
N ALA A 510 16.08 12.57 -8.93
CA ALA A 510 17.55 12.61 -8.88
C ALA A 510 18.08 13.89 -8.23
N ASP A 511 17.50 15.05 -8.56
CA ASP A 511 17.78 16.37 -7.99
C ASP A 511 17.63 16.45 -6.45
N ARG A 512 16.88 15.52 -5.84
CA ARG A 512 16.53 15.52 -4.41
C ARG A 512 17.31 14.51 -3.58
N ILE A 513 18.30 13.86 -4.18
CA ILE A 513 19.17 12.87 -3.56
C ILE A 513 20.50 13.53 -3.22
N ASP A 514 20.75 13.74 -1.93
CA ASP A 514 22.00 14.34 -1.44
C ASP A 514 23.19 13.36 -1.52
N GLU A 515 22.93 12.05 -1.44
CA GLU A 515 23.96 10.99 -1.32
C GLU A 515 23.62 9.77 -2.19
N ALA A 516 24.44 9.48 -3.19
CA ALA A 516 24.31 8.27 -4.01
C ALA A 516 25.34 7.20 -3.58
N LEU A 517 24.87 5.98 -3.33
CA LEU A 517 25.68 4.83 -2.91
C LEU A 517 25.57 3.67 -3.90
N GLU A 518 26.70 3.31 -4.49
CA GLU A 518 26.82 2.10 -5.32
C GLU A 518 26.99 0.85 -4.47
N PHE A 519 26.22 -0.20 -4.79
CA PHE A 519 26.35 -1.54 -4.24
C PHE A 519 26.84 -2.49 -5.34
N PRO A 520 28.17 -2.60 -5.56
CA PRO A 520 28.75 -3.49 -6.56
C PRO A 520 28.56 -4.97 -6.20
N LEU A 521 28.92 -5.86 -7.11
CA LEU A 521 29.04 -7.30 -6.82
C LEU A 521 30.19 -7.55 -5.83
N PRO A 522 30.08 -8.57 -4.95
CA PRO A 522 31.11 -8.88 -3.96
C PRO A 522 32.43 -9.35 -4.60
N GLY A 523 33.54 -8.76 -4.17
CA GLY A 523 34.88 -9.25 -4.45
C GLY A 523 35.15 -10.59 -3.77
N GLU A 524 36.25 -11.26 -4.14
CA GLU A 524 36.57 -12.61 -3.64
C GLU A 524 36.58 -12.71 -2.10
N GLN A 525 37.14 -11.70 -1.44
CA GLN A 525 37.18 -11.61 0.03
C GLN A 525 35.79 -11.44 0.65
N GLU A 526 34.88 -10.71 0.00
CA GLU A 526 33.47 -10.62 0.42
C GLU A 526 32.72 -11.94 0.14
N ARG A 527 33.00 -12.61 -0.99
CA ARG A 527 32.38 -13.91 -1.33
C ARG A 527 32.79 -15.00 -0.34
N TYR A 528 34.06 -15.08 0.04
CA TYR A 528 34.54 -15.98 1.10
C TYR A 528 33.82 -15.72 2.44
N LYS A 529 33.72 -14.45 2.87
CA LYS A 529 33.00 -14.07 4.09
C LYS A 529 31.50 -14.41 4.02
N LEU A 530 30.87 -14.23 2.86
CA LEU A 530 29.46 -14.58 2.63
C LEU A 530 29.23 -16.10 2.65
N LEU A 531 30.10 -16.88 1.98
CA LEU A 531 30.06 -18.35 2.02
C LEU A 531 30.16 -18.86 3.46
N LYS A 532 31.13 -18.36 4.24
CA LYS A 532 31.32 -18.71 5.65
C LYS A 532 30.12 -18.30 6.52
N LEU A 533 29.59 -17.09 6.35
CA LEU A 533 28.39 -16.61 7.05
C LEU A 533 27.16 -17.48 6.76
N TYR A 534 26.94 -17.88 5.51
CA TYR A 534 25.80 -18.72 5.14
C TYR A 534 26.01 -20.20 5.52
N LEU A 535 27.25 -20.70 5.55
CA LEU A 535 27.61 -22.00 6.14
C LEU A 535 27.22 -22.04 7.63
N ASP A 536 27.66 -21.05 8.40
CA ASP A 536 27.33 -20.95 9.83
C ASP A 536 25.82 -20.84 10.06
N LYS A 537 25.12 -20.09 9.19
CA LYS A 537 23.69 -19.78 9.32
C LYS A 537 22.75 -20.90 8.91
N TYR A 538 23.08 -21.67 7.86
CA TYR A 538 22.24 -22.74 7.35
C TYR A 538 22.65 -24.13 7.84
N ILE A 539 23.92 -24.34 8.19
CA ILE A 539 24.45 -25.66 8.55
C ILE A 539 24.83 -25.71 10.03
N ALA A 540 25.74 -24.85 10.52
CA ALA A 540 26.15 -24.90 11.94
C ALA A 540 25.01 -24.54 12.91
N GLN A 541 24.14 -23.58 12.54
CA GLN A 541 22.95 -23.19 13.32
C GLN A 541 21.68 -24.03 13.04
N ALA A 542 21.78 -25.15 12.33
CA ALA A 542 20.63 -26.03 12.04
C ALA A 542 20.10 -26.79 13.27
N GLY A 543 20.83 -26.79 14.40
CA GLY A 543 20.41 -27.40 15.66
C GLY A 543 19.27 -26.67 16.39
N PRO A 544 18.63 -27.30 17.38
CA PRO A 544 17.47 -26.75 18.09
C PRO A 544 17.82 -25.49 18.90
N LYS A 545 17.30 -24.34 18.47
CA LYS A 545 17.40 -23.08 19.24
C LYS A 545 16.57 -23.17 20.52
N LYS A 546 17.12 -22.66 21.63
CA LYS A 546 16.65 -22.91 23.01
C LYS A 546 15.14 -22.71 23.19
N SER A 547 14.54 -23.72 23.83
CA SER A 547 13.24 -23.77 24.50
C SER A 547 12.28 -22.58 24.33
N ASN A 548 11.16 -22.85 23.68
CA ASN A 548 9.90 -22.20 24.02
C ASN A 548 8.89 -23.30 24.35
N TRP A 549 8.76 -23.62 25.64
CA TRP A 549 7.96 -24.71 26.27
C TRP A 549 6.76 -25.20 25.44
N PHE A 550 5.92 -24.28 24.96
CA PHE A 550 4.67 -24.58 24.24
C PHE A 550 4.82 -25.17 22.82
N LYS A 551 6.04 -25.38 22.29
CA LYS A 551 6.25 -25.91 20.92
C LYS A 551 6.61 -27.39 20.83
N ASN A 552 6.83 -28.09 21.95
CA ASN A 552 7.34 -29.46 21.92
C ASN A 552 6.31 -30.56 21.60
N LEU A 553 5.00 -30.26 21.54
CA LEU A 553 3.97 -31.28 21.26
C LEU A 553 3.87 -31.70 19.78
N PHE A 554 4.37 -30.90 18.83
CA PHE A 554 4.12 -31.11 17.39
C PHE A 554 5.32 -30.78 16.50
N LYS A 555 6.47 -31.43 16.74
CA LYS A 555 7.60 -31.39 15.80
C LYS A 555 8.33 -32.72 15.70
N ARG A 556 8.60 -33.16 14.45
CA ARG A 556 9.72 -34.05 14.15
C ARG A 556 11.02 -33.33 14.53
N GLU A 557 11.95 -34.03 15.14
CA GLU A 557 13.29 -33.51 15.38
C GLU A 557 14.00 -33.28 14.04
N GLN A 558 14.73 -32.17 13.94
CA GLN A 558 15.51 -31.86 12.74
C GLN A 558 16.89 -32.47 12.92
N GLN A 559 17.25 -33.42 12.05
CA GLN A 559 18.57 -34.05 12.07
C GLN A 559 19.65 -32.99 11.96
N LYS A 560 20.62 -33.04 12.88
CA LYS A 560 21.73 -32.11 12.93
C LYS A 560 22.72 -32.48 11.83
N ILE A 561 23.00 -31.55 10.92
CA ILE A 561 24.03 -31.71 9.90
C ILE A 561 25.40 -31.86 10.58
N GLU A 562 26.17 -32.87 10.18
CA GLU A 562 27.60 -32.96 10.49
C GLU A 562 28.42 -32.34 9.36
N VAL A 563 29.48 -31.60 9.69
CA VAL A 563 30.44 -31.06 8.71
C VAL A 563 31.77 -31.77 8.91
N LYS A 564 32.29 -32.40 7.87
CA LYS A 564 33.55 -33.17 7.90
C LYS A 564 34.51 -32.62 6.84
N GLY A 565 35.79 -32.49 7.19
CA GLY A 565 36.87 -32.09 6.28
C GLY A 565 36.79 -30.70 5.62
N LEU A 566 35.74 -29.90 5.83
CA LEU A 566 35.56 -28.61 5.16
C LEU A 566 36.47 -27.52 5.77
N THR A 567 37.64 -27.32 5.16
CA THR A 567 38.62 -26.29 5.55
C THR A 567 38.28 -24.91 4.97
N ASP A 568 38.87 -23.86 5.57
CA ASP A 568 38.75 -22.50 5.07
C ASP A 568 39.31 -22.32 3.64
N ASP A 569 40.25 -23.18 3.20
CA ASP A 569 40.82 -23.13 1.85
C ASP A 569 39.85 -23.64 0.78
N ILE A 570 38.98 -24.61 1.11
CA ILE A 570 37.89 -25.03 0.23
C ILE A 570 36.85 -23.91 0.07
N LEU A 571 36.62 -23.13 1.13
CA LEU A 571 35.77 -21.93 1.05
C LEU A 571 36.41 -20.81 0.21
N LYS A 572 37.74 -20.69 0.19
CA LYS A 572 38.46 -19.77 -0.73
C LYS A 572 38.39 -20.27 -2.18
N GLU A 573 38.59 -21.56 -2.43
CA GLU A 573 38.41 -22.18 -3.76
C GLU A 573 37.02 -21.88 -4.33
N ALA A 574 35.97 -22.05 -3.52
CA ALA A 574 34.61 -21.71 -3.90
C ALA A 574 34.39 -20.19 -4.05
N ALA A 575 35.05 -19.34 -3.25
CA ALA A 575 34.99 -17.88 -3.41
C ALA A 575 35.62 -17.41 -4.72
N ALA A 576 36.73 -18.01 -5.15
CA ALA A 576 37.34 -17.76 -6.46
C ALA A 576 36.39 -18.22 -7.59
N LYS A 577 35.92 -19.48 -7.54
CA LYS A 577 34.99 -20.07 -8.53
C LYS A 577 33.66 -19.32 -8.69
N THR A 578 33.14 -18.67 -7.63
CA THR A 578 31.86 -17.93 -7.65
C THR A 578 31.98 -16.47 -8.13
N GLU A 579 32.91 -16.17 -9.05
CA GLU A 579 33.03 -14.84 -9.63
C GLU A 579 31.73 -14.36 -10.28
N GLY A 580 31.38 -13.09 -10.07
CA GLY A 580 30.14 -12.49 -10.58
C GLY A 580 28.87 -12.79 -9.77
N PHE A 581 28.91 -13.69 -8.79
CA PHE A 581 27.73 -14.01 -7.97
C PHE A 581 27.31 -12.85 -7.07
N SER A 582 26.03 -12.49 -7.07
CA SER A 582 25.46 -11.62 -6.04
C SER A 582 25.37 -12.33 -4.67
N GLY A 583 25.32 -11.57 -3.57
CA GLY A 583 25.15 -12.15 -2.23
C GLY A 583 23.88 -13.01 -2.09
N ARG A 584 22.82 -12.65 -2.82
CA ARG A 584 21.59 -13.47 -2.94
C ARG A 584 21.80 -14.79 -3.68
N GLU A 585 22.71 -14.86 -4.64
CA GLU A 585 23.06 -16.12 -5.32
C GLU A 585 23.96 -17.00 -4.44
N ILE A 586 24.88 -16.41 -3.68
CA ILE A 586 25.69 -17.15 -2.69
C ILE A 586 24.78 -17.73 -1.59
N ALA A 587 23.78 -16.98 -1.13
CA ALA A 587 22.76 -17.50 -0.21
C ALA A 587 21.97 -18.68 -0.81
N LYS A 588 21.60 -18.60 -2.10
CA LYS A 588 20.92 -19.70 -2.82
C LYS A 588 21.82 -20.91 -3.05
N LEU A 589 23.11 -20.70 -3.33
CA LEU A 589 24.10 -21.77 -3.45
C LEU A 589 24.21 -22.52 -2.12
N MET A 590 24.36 -21.81 -1.00
CA MET A 590 24.47 -22.45 0.32
C MET A 590 23.17 -23.11 0.81
N ALA A 591 22.00 -22.59 0.41
CA ALA A 591 20.74 -23.30 0.57
C ALA A 591 20.65 -24.56 -0.31
N GLY A 592 21.25 -24.54 -1.50
CA GLY A 592 21.43 -25.70 -2.36
C GLY A 592 22.35 -26.77 -1.74
N VAL A 593 23.47 -26.36 -1.14
CA VAL A 593 24.35 -27.23 -0.34
C VAL A 593 23.58 -27.86 0.81
N GLN A 594 22.81 -27.07 1.56
CA GLN A 594 21.97 -27.58 2.65
C GLN A 594 20.93 -28.61 2.15
N ALA A 595 20.31 -28.37 1.00
CA ALA A 595 19.36 -29.30 0.40
C ALA A 595 20.03 -30.60 -0.09
N ALA A 596 21.22 -30.52 -0.69
CA ALA A 596 22.00 -31.68 -1.10
C ALA A 596 22.43 -32.54 0.09
N VAL A 597 22.80 -31.90 1.21
CA VAL A 597 23.13 -32.60 2.47
C VAL A 597 21.91 -33.30 3.06
N TYR A 598 20.73 -32.68 3.10
CA TYR A 598 19.50 -33.38 3.51
C TYR A 598 19.03 -34.45 2.50
N GLY A 599 19.55 -34.44 1.28
CA GLY A 599 19.38 -35.51 0.30
C GLY A 599 20.41 -36.64 0.42
N SER A 600 21.47 -36.47 1.23
CA SER A 600 22.48 -37.52 1.46
C SER A 600 22.05 -38.44 2.61
N GLU A 601 22.31 -39.74 2.46
CA GLU A 601 21.86 -40.80 3.38
C GLU A 601 22.24 -40.53 4.85
N ASN A 602 23.37 -39.85 5.07
CA ASN A 602 23.97 -39.63 6.39
C ASN A 602 23.81 -38.18 6.90
N CYS A 603 23.21 -37.26 6.13
CA CYS A 603 23.15 -35.82 6.46
C CYS A 603 24.52 -35.18 6.79
N VAL A 604 25.57 -35.64 6.11
CA VAL A 604 26.95 -35.15 6.23
C VAL A 604 27.27 -34.16 5.09
N LEU A 605 27.92 -33.06 5.42
CA LEU A 605 28.61 -32.19 4.46
C LEU A 605 30.09 -32.55 4.38
N ASP A 606 30.43 -33.30 3.34
CA ASP A 606 31.81 -33.63 2.95
C ASP A 606 32.35 -32.67 1.87
N PRO A 607 33.69 -32.54 1.72
CA PRO A 607 34.30 -31.61 0.76
C PRO A 607 33.92 -31.85 -0.71
N ASN A 608 33.66 -33.11 -1.07
CA ASN A 608 33.34 -33.50 -2.44
C ASN A 608 31.93 -33.05 -2.81
N LEU A 609 30.94 -33.32 -1.94
CA LEU A 609 29.56 -32.85 -2.09
C LEU A 609 29.48 -31.32 -2.12
N PHE A 610 30.30 -30.64 -1.31
CA PHE A 610 30.41 -29.18 -1.37
C PHE A 610 30.90 -28.67 -2.73
N ARG A 611 32.01 -29.24 -3.25
CA ARG A 611 32.56 -28.88 -4.57
C ARG A 611 31.58 -29.16 -5.70
N GLU A 612 30.95 -30.34 -5.71
CA GLU A 612 29.98 -30.73 -6.73
C GLU A 612 28.83 -29.72 -6.83
N VAL A 613 28.24 -29.33 -5.69
CA VAL A 613 27.16 -28.34 -5.67
C VAL A 613 27.65 -26.93 -6.06
N VAL A 614 28.87 -26.54 -5.66
CA VAL A 614 29.48 -25.27 -6.11
C VAL A 614 29.66 -25.26 -7.62
N ASP A 615 30.30 -26.27 -8.18
CA ASP A 615 30.67 -26.33 -9.60
C ASP A 615 29.41 -26.43 -10.49
N TYR A 616 28.40 -27.21 -10.07
CA TYR A 616 27.08 -27.22 -10.70
C TYR A 616 26.42 -25.83 -10.70
N LYS A 617 26.43 -25.12 -9.56
CA LYS A 617 25.81 -23.79 -9.45
C LYS A 617 26.58 -22.71 -10.22
N VAL A 618 27.90 -22.83 -10.35
CA VAL A 618 28.72 -21.96 -11.20
C VAL A 618 28.38 -22.18 -12.68
N ALA A 619 28.26 -23.44 -13.13
CA ALA A 619 27.79 -23.75 -14.49
C ALA A 619 26.38 -23.19 -14.76
N GLU A 620 25.44 -23.36 -13.83
CA GLU A 620 24.07 -22.83 -13.91
C GLU A 620 24.05 -21.28 -14.02
N HIS A 621 24.91 -20.57 -13.28
CA HIS A 621 25.05 -19.12 -13.38
C HIS A 621 25.67 -18.70 -14.73
N GLN A 622 26.74 -19.37 -15.19
CA GLN A 622 27.36 -19.07 -16.49
C GLN A 622 26.39 -19.29 -17.66
N GLN A 623 25.59 -20.35 -17.63
CA GLN A 623 24.57 -20.62 -18.65
C GLN A 623 23.49 -19.53 -18.65
N ARG A 624 23.01 -19.09 -17.48
CA ARG A 624 22.08 -17.95 -17.37
C ARG A 624 22.69 -16.65 -17.90
N LYS A 625 23.96 -16.39 -17.65
CA LYS A 625 24.66 -15.19 -18.12
C LYS A 625 24.74 -15.14 -19.66
N LYS A 626 24.99 -16.29 -20.31
CA LYS A 626 24.92 -16.42 -21.79
C LYS A 626 23.51 -16.13 -22.30
N LEU A 627 22.51 -16.87 -21.81
CA LEU A 627 21.10 -16.70 -22.18
C LEU A 627 20.51 -15.30 -21.91
N ALA A 628 21.14 -14.51 -21.04
CA ALA A 628 20.79 -13.11 -20.79
C ALA A 628 21.49 -12.14 -21.77
N ALA A 629 22.71 -12.45 -22.21
CA ALA A 629 23.42 -11.68 -23.23
C ALA A 629 22.78 -11.84 -24.61
N ASP A 630 22.43 -13.08 -24.99
CA ASP A 630 21.79 -13.40 -26.28
C ASP A 630 20.43 -12.68 -26.47
N LYS A 631 19.79 -12.28 -25.36
CA LYS A 631 18.53 -11.51 -25.33
C LYS A 631 18.72 -9.99 -25.30
N GLY A 632 19.95 -9.50 -25.27
CA GLY A 632 20.28 -8.07 -25.40
C GLY A 632 20.72 -7.67 -26.81
N SER A 633 20.81 -8.64 -27.73
CA SER A 633 21.26 -8.49 -29.12
C SER A 633 20.15 -8.67 -30.16
N VAL A 634 18.88 -8.57 -29.74
CA VAL A 634 17.66 -8.66 -30.55
C VAL A 634 16.68 -7.58 -30.08
#